data_AF-A0A9W6Z6V5-F1
#
_entry.id   AF-A0A9W6Z6V5-F1
#
_cell.length_a   1.000
_cell.length_b   1.000
_cell.length_c   1.000
_cell.angle_alpha   90.00
_cell.angle_beta   90.00
_cell.angle_gamma   90.00
#
_symmetry.space_group_name_H-M   'P 1'
#
loop_
_entity.id
_entity.type
_entity.pdbx_description
1 polymer ?
#
loop_
_entity_poly.entity_id
_entity_poly.type
_entity_poly.pdbx_seq_one_letter_code
_entity_poly.pdbx_strand_id
1 'polypeptide(L)'
;MRNGNVAVAALVPIIAESYGIHKFLISMLRAMYSSSSADELLQPLKERFFVQHRRLYEFYADCSSIRYLTTLITIPKIPYDPPNLTVQDDGTVITPPTQERAPESPEPTPQPIQSQPTGAITDAYIKAQRDFELEQQKMEQERQAQLLQQQQQQQQQQQYWAEQQRQQAETQMLAQQQLLADQVQRQAQGRVAELERDLLALRGQYDKDQLMLEQYDQRVQALEQEIGNTSQTAQQQIASRDEQLTRLQEQVTYWKNKYESLAKLYTQLRQEHLNLLTKFKKIQQKASSAQEAIDKREKLEKEMKAKNIELADLIRERDRAKLELDRLKSSKNKEYETLELRNRDLEDRLATTERAQSSNLSSIFAQHNKEIDDLQKRLQNSLSISDPNRLADLENKLREKEMELEMTQQTMEETIKDLASQQHETDEAMNNQIDEVLQAHVNKLSSLIDSLLKAGADRIQDAVFELDSPMQAGNYNASPEYLATLIEKCSDVCTDFAKAFSDYIVDGPEGDQVAVINTITTLTTAIAEILLNTKGLTRLTKLDDYQDDLVDTARDTAEITQVFFEGLLSENLQGLSIEDQTDKAINGNIDVQEMLQALLQLVESLKAPNNRIDLNNVKGELSDLVDREMASASKAIDDAFAHLNDLLLRPIDPTISAFDTEINKSILASAMAIINAIKLLIQASIASQEEIV
;
A
#
# COMPACT_ATOMS: atom_id res chain seq x y z
N MET A 1 -11.73 -7.79 -39.35
CA MET A 1 -13.15 -7.36 -39.28
C MET A 1 -13.89 -7.79 -37.99
N ARG A 2 -13.41 -8.74 -37.17
CA ARG A 2 -14.11 -9.17 -35.94
C ARG A 2 -13.94 -8.24 -34.72
N ASN A 3 -12.81 -7.53 -34.58
CA ASN A 3 -12.56 -6.71 -33.38
C ASN A 3 -13.30 -5.36 -33.38
N GLY A 4 -13.60 -4.78 -34.56
CA GLY A 4 -14.34 -3.51 -34.63
C GLY A 4 -15.81 -3.64 -34.20
N ASN A 5 -16.45 -4.78 -34.46
CA ASN A 5 -17.87 -4.97 -34.16
C ASN A 5 -18.15 -5.16 -32.66
N VAL A 6 -17.17 -5.65 -31.88
CA VAL A 6 -17.29 -5.82 -30.42
C VAL A 6 -17.18 -4.48 -29.71
N ALA A 7 -16.25 -3.62 -30.13
CA ALA A 7 -16.12 -2.25 -29.60
C ALA A 7 -17.37 -1.40 -29.89
N VAL A 8 -17.95 -1.54 -31.08
CA VAL A 8 -19.17 -0.80 -31.48
C VAL A 8 -20.42 -1.28 -30.72
N ALA A 9 -20.47 -2.55 -30.27
CA ALA A 9 -21.60 -3.06 -29.49
C ALA A 9 -21.71 -2.40 -28.10
N ALA A 10 -20.60 -2.00 -27.49
CA ALA A 10 -20.58 -1.29 -26.21
C ALA A 10 -21.21 0.11 -26.28
N LEU A 11 -21.27 0.72 -27.47
CA LEU A 11 -21.89 2.05 -27.68
C LEU A 11 -23.42 2.00 -27.61
N VAL A 12 -24.04 0.82 -27.79
CA VAL A 12 -25.50 0.67 -27.81
C VAL A 12 -26.16 1.08 -26.47
N PRO A 13 -25.76 0.53 -25.30
CA PRO A 13 -26.30 0.98 -24.01
C PRO A 13 -25.97 2.45 -23.72
N ILE A 14 -24.79 2.92 -24.11
CA ILE A 14 -24.35 4.30 -23.89
C ILE A 14 -25.26 5.29 -24.66
N ILE A 15 -25.61 5.00 -25.92
CA ILE A 15 -26.53 5.83 -26.72
C ILE A 15 -27.95 5.83 -26.12
N ALA A 16 -28.40 4.69 -25.58
CA ALA A 16 -29.72 4.58 -24.95
C ALA A 16 -29.80 5.37 -23.64
N GLU A 17 -28.78 5.28 -22.78
CA GLU A 17 -28.74 5.96 -21.49
C GLU A 17 -28.48 7.46 -21.62
N SER A 18 -27.58 7.87 -22.52
CA SER A 18 -27.24 9.29 -22.72
C SER A 18 -28.43 10.13 -23.19
N TYR A 19 -29.37 9.57 -23.97
CA TYR A 19 -30.61 10.26 -24.33
C TYR A 19 -31.55 10.43 -23.13
N GLY A 20 -31.67 9.41 -22.28
CA GLY A 20 -32.47 9.47 -21.04
C GLY A 20 -31.93 10.54 -20.09
N ILE A 21 -30.61 10.57 -19.90
CA ILE A 21 -29.92 11.58 -19.08
C ILE A 21 -30.12 12.98 -19.67
N HIS A 22 -30.01 13.15 -20.99
CA HIS A 22 -30.23 14.44 -21.64
C HIS A 22 -31.66 14.98 -21.40
N LYS A 23 -32.68 14.12 -21.51
CA LYS A 23 -34.09 14.50 -21.24
C LYS A 23 -34.31 14.86 -19.77
N PHE A 24 -33.68 14.12 -18.85
CA PHE A 24 -33.73 14.41 -17.42
C PHE A 24 -33.11 15.78 -17.11
N LEU A 25 -31.93 16.08 -17.66
CA LEU A 25 -31.26 17.37 -17.48
C LEU A 25 -32.10 18.54 -18.00
N ILE A 26 -32.76 18.40 -19.16
CA ILE A 26 -33.70 19.42 -19.67
C ILE A 26 -34.85 19.64 -18.69
N SER A 27 -35.46 18.56 -18.19
CA SER A 27 -36.57 18.64 -17.23
C SER A 27 -36.16 19.29 -15.91
N MET A 28 -34.98 18.93 -15.38
CA MET A 28 -34.44 19.48 -14.14
C MET A 28 -34.08 20.96 -14.30
N LEU A 29 -33.41 21.34 -15.39
CA LEU A 29 -33.07 22.74 -15.66
C LEU A 29 -34.32 23.60 -15.82
N ARG A 30 -35.35 23.11 -16.55
CA ARG A 30 -36.65 23.81 -16.65
C ARG A 30 -37.31 23.97 -15.28
N ALA A 31 -37.28 22.94 -14.44
CA ALA A 31 -37.81 23.01 -13.08
C ALA A 31 -37.08 24.06 -12.23
N MET A 32 -35.74 24.08 -12.28
CA MET A 32 -34.92 25.06 -11.55
C MET A 32 -35.13 26.49 -12.04
N TYR A 33 -35.23 26.70 -13.36
CA TYR A 33 -35.57 28.00 -13.95
C TYR A 33 -37.00 28.44 -13.61
N SER A 34 -37.95 27.50 -13.41
CA SER A 34 -39.31 27.83 -12.98
C SER A 34 -39.44 28.14 -11.47
N SER A 35 -38.55 27.59 -10.63
CA SER A 35 -38.58 27.76 -9.17
C SER A 35 -37.71 28.92 -8.66
N SER A 36 -36.76 29.41 -9.48
CA SER A 36 -35.79 30.44 -9.08
C SER A 36 -36.15 31.80 -9.68
N SER A 37 -36.18 32.85 -8.85
CA SER A 37 -36.37 34.25 -9.28
C SER A 37 -35.06 34.94 -9.69
N ALA A 38 -33.91 34.26 -9.59
CA ALA A 38 -32.59 34.79 -9.91
C ALA A 38 -31.99 34.05 -11.12
N ASP A 39 -32.31 34.55 -12.32
CA ASP A 39 -31.88 33.99 -13.62
C ASP A 39 -30.35 34.04 -13.81
N GLU A 40 -29.68 35.00 -13.17
CA GLU A 40 -28.22 35.22 -13.23
C GLU A 40 -27.41 34.11 -12.55
N LEU A 41 -27.91 33.49 -11.48
CA LEU A 41 -27.19 32.42 -10.77
C LEU A 41 -27.18 31.09 -11.54
N LEU A 42 -28.10 30.91 -12.50
CA LEU A 42 -28.25 29.70 -13.29
C LEU A 42 -27.52 29.77 -14.65
N GLN A 43 -27.03 30.95 -15.05
CA GLN A 43 -26.24 31.13 -16.28
C GLN A 43 -25.06 30.14 -16.45
N PRO A 44 -24.17 29.94 -15.45
CA PRO A 44 -23.03 29.04 -15.63
C PRO A 44 -23.48 27.57 -15.83
N LEU A 45 -24.63 27.19 -15.27
CA LEU A 45 -25.20 25.86 -15.45
C LEU A 45 -25.80 25.68 -16.86
N LYS A 46 -26.43 26.73 -17.40
CA LYS A 46 -26.92 26.77 -18.77
C LYS A 46 -25.79 26.71 -19.81
N GLU A 47 -24.69 27.44 -19.58
CA GLU A 47 -23.52 27.37 -20.46
C GLU A 47 -22.90 25.96 -20.50
N ARG A 48 -22.75 25.32 -19.33
CA ARG A 48 -22.28 23.93 -19.24
C ARG A 48 -23.20 22.96 -19.98
N PHE A 49 -24.51 23.13 -19.83
CA PHE A 49 -25.50 22.31 -20.54
C PHE A 49 -25.40 22.49 -22.06
N PHE A 50 -25.21 23.71 -22.57
CA PHE A 50 -25.06 23.96 -24.02
C PHE A 50 -23.80 23.33 -24.60
N VAL A 51 -22.68 23.38 -23.87
CA VAL A 51 -21.45 22.69 -24.28
C VAL A 51 -21.66 21.18 -24.34
N GLN A 52 -22.33 20.61 -23.34
CA GLN A 52 -22.64 19.17 -23.31
C GLN A 52 -23.62 18.76 -24.41
N HIS A 53 -24.65 19.58 -24.69
CA HIS A 53 -25.62 19.34 -25.76
C HIS A 53 -24.94 19.32 -27.14
N ARG A 54 -24.00 20.25 -27.40
CA ARG A 54 -23.24 20.28 -28.66
C ARG A 54 -22.35 19.04 -28.82
N ARG A 55 -21.63 18.64 -27.76
CA ARG A 55 -20.81 17.42 -27.77
C ARG A 55 -21.66 16.16 -27.98
N LEU A 56 -22.86 16.10 -27.40
CA LEU A 56 -23.78 14.98 -27.57
C LEU A 56 -24.38 14.94 -28.99
N TYR A 57 -24.65 16.10 -29.58
CA TYR A 57 -25.08 16.22 -30.97
C TYR A 57 -24.00 15.70 -31.94
N GLU A 58 -22.75 16.11 -31.75
CA GLU A 58 -21.60 15.62 -32.53
C GLU A 58 -21.43 14.10 -32.36
N PHE A 59 -21.50 13.60 -31.12
CA PHE A 59 -21.43 12.17 -30.83
C PHE A 59 -22.54 11.36 -31.53
N TYR A 60 -23.78 11.83 -31.56
CA TYR A 60 -24.86 11.17 -32.28
C TYR A 60 -24.74 11.29 -33.80
N ALA A 61 -24.19 12.40 -34.31
CA ALA A 61 -23.85 12.53 -35.73
C ALA A 61 -22.79 11.50 -36.13
N ASP A 62 -21.75 11.32 -35.33
CA ASP A 62 -20.69 10.33 -35.55
C ASP A 62 -21.24 8.89 -35.45
N CYS A 63 -22.08 8.59 -34.46
CA CYS A 63 -22.74 7.29 -34.34
C CYS A 63 -23.70 7.01 -35.50
N SER A 64 -24.34 8.04 -36.07
CA SER A 64 -25.20 7.90 -37.24
C SER A 64 -24.43 7.57 -38.53
N SER A 65 -23.14 7.91 -38.59
CA SER A 65 -22.26 7.53 -39.71
C SER A 65 -21.92 6.03 -39.71
N ILE A 66 -22.08 5.35 -38.57
CA ILE A 66 -21.76 3.92 -38.41
C ILE A 66 -22.96 3.07 -38.82
N ARG A 67 -22.85 2.44 -39.99
CA ARG A 67 -23.92 1.59 -40.58
C ARG A 67 -24.37 0.45 -39.67
N TYR A 68 -23.47 -0.12 -38.87
CA TYR A 68 -23.80 -1.19 -37.92
C TYR A 68 -24.74 -0.71 -36.79
N LEU A 69 -24.50 0.48 -36.23
CA LEU A 69 -25.35 1.06 -35.17
C LEU A 69 -26.72 1.48 -35.68
N THR A 70 -26.78 2.12 -36.85
CA THR A 70 -28.06 2.53 -37.48
C THR A 70 -28.98 1.35 -37.85
N THR A 71 -28.42 0.15 -38.01
CA THR A 71 -29.18 -1.08 -38.29
C THR A 71 -29.68 -1.76 -37.01
N LEU A 72 -28.99 -1.57 -35.88
CA LEU A 72 -29.29 -2.22 -34.60
C LEU A 72 -30.19 -1.38 -33.69
N ILE A 73 -30.02 -0.06 -33.68
CA ILE A 73 -30.79 0.86 -32.83
C ILE A 73 -31.22 2.10 -33.60
N THR A 74 -32.38 2.65 -33.22
CA THR A 74 -32.81 3.96 -33.68
C THR A 74 -32.08 5.04 -32.90
N ILE A 75 -31.06 5.66 -33.53
CA ILE A 75 -30.27 6.72 -32.89
C ILE A 75 -31.16 7.97 -32.72
N PRO A 76 -31.30 8.51 -31.49
CA PRO A 76 -32.07 9.72 -31.23
C PRO A 76 -31.49 10.93 -31.97
N LYS A 77 -32.33 11.69 -32.68
CA LYS A 77 -31.91 12.92 -33.37
C LYS A 77 -32.15 14.12 -32.48
N ILE A 78 -31.08 14.72 -31.99
CA ILE A 78 -31.13 15.96 -31.23
C ILE A 78 -31.10 17.15 -32.22
N PRO A 79 -31.90 18.22 -32.01
CA PRO A 79 -31.80 19.45 -32.81
C PRO A 79 -30.41 20.11 -32.65
N TYR A 80 -29.95 20.83 -33.68
CA TYR A 80 -28.65 21.53 -33.64
C TYR A 80 -28.65 22.71 -32.66
N ASP A 81 -29.80 23.38 -32.53
CA ASP A 81 -29.99 24.45 -31.56
C ASP A 81 -30.53 23.89 -30.23
N PRO A 82 -29.93 24.28 -29.09
CA PRO A 82 -30.36 23.76 -27.79
C PRO A 82 -31.79 24.23 -27.45
N PRO A 83 -32.60 23.36 -26.82
CA PRO A 83 -33.99 23.69 -26.49
C PRO A 83 -34.07 24.88 -25.53
N ASN A 84 -35.00 25.80 -25.80
CA ASN A 84 -35.23 26.95 -24.93
C ASN A 84 -35.63 26.49 -23.52
N LEU A 85 -34.80 26.82 -22.53
CA LEU A 85 -34.95 26.41 -21.12
C LEU A 85 -35.91 27.31 -20.32
N THR A 86 -36.33 28.44 -20.91
CA THR A 86 -37.21 29.46 -20.30
C THR A 86 -38.66 29.37 -20.75
N VAL A 87 -38.96 28.57 -21.78
CA VAL A 87 -40.31 28.42 -22.32
C VAL A 87 -40.82 27.04 -21.92
N GLN A 88 -41.84 27.01 -21.07
CA GLN A 88 -42.71 25.84 -20.96
C GLN A 88 -43.32 25.61 -22.34
N ASP A 89 -43.11 24.42 -22.87
CA ASP A 89 -43.74 23.97 -24.10
C ASP A 89 -45.22 23.70 -23.79
N ASP A 90 -46.02 24.76 -23.67
CA ASP A 90 -47.45 24.75 -23.95
C ASP A 90 -47.61 24.61 -25.47
N GLY A 91 -47.23 23.42 -25.95
CA GLY A 91 -47.42 22.96 -27.32
C GLY A 91 -48.80 22.37 -27.55
N THR A 92 -49.78 22.59 -26.67
CA THR A 92 -51.20 22.48 -27.02
C THR A 92 -51.61 23.73 -27.78
N VAL A 93 -51.29 23.75 -29.07
CA VAL A 93 -52.06 24.55 -30.03
C VAL A 93 -53.40 23.85 -30.23
N ILE A 94 -54.27 23.97 -29.23
CA ILE A 94 -55.70 23.88 -29.43
C ILE A 94 -56.11 25.30 -29.79
N THR A 95 -55.99 25.61 -31.08
CA THR A 95 -56.63 26.79 -31.66
C THR A 95 -58.13 26.73 -31.32
N PRO A 96 -58.69 27.78 -30.68
CA PRO A 96 -60.11 27.83 -30.38
C PRO A 96 -60.91 28.04 -31.67
N PRO A 97 -61.88 27.18 -32.03
CA PRO A 97 -62.80 27.49 -33.10
C PRO A 97 -63.93 28.35 -32.53
N THR A 98 -63.79 29.67 -32.64
CA THR A 98 -64.95 30.57 -32.60
C THR A 98 -65.59 30.54 -33.99
N GLN A 99 -66.78 29.95 -34.12
CA GLN A 99 -67.72 30.27 -35.20
C GLN A 99 -69.12 29.67 -34.93
N GLU A 100 -69.96 30.41 -34.21
CA GLU A 100 -71.41 30.34 -34.37
C GLU A 100 -71.99 31.74 -34.17
N ARG A 101 -72.32 32.40 -35.28
CA ARG A 101 -73.32 33.48 -35.30
C ARG A 101 -73.88 33.69 -36.71
N ALA A 102 -75.19 33.54 -36.83
CA ALA A 102 -76.06 34.26 -37.76
C ALA A 102 -77.17 34.90 -36.90
N PRO A 103 -78.00 35.86 -37.37
CA PRO A 103 -78.10 36.48 -38.70
C PRO A 103 -78.06 38.03 -38.66
N GLU A 104 -78.02 38.70 -39.82
CA GLU A 104 -78.82 39.90 -40.16
C GLU A 104 -78.53 40.40 -41.60
N SER A 105 -79.61 40.76 -42.30
CA SER A 105 -79.73 41.43 -43.62
C SER A 105 -79.44 42.96 -43.48
N PRO A 106 -79.54 43.86 -44.52
CA PRO A 106 -79.97 43.73 -45.93
C PRO A 106 -79.14 44.52 -47.02
N GLU A 107 -79.39 44.18 -48.31
CA GLU A 107 -79.45 44.93 -49.62
C GLU A 107 -78.50 46.12 -50.01
N PRO A 108 -78.33 46.55 -51.31
CA PRO A 108 -79.11 46.29 -52.55
C PRO A 108 -78.36 46.05 -53.92
N THR A 109 -79.10 45.44 -54.89
CA THR A 109 -79.26 45.52 -56.40
C THR A 109 -78.16 46.10 -57.36
N PRO A 110 -78.21 45.98 -58.75
CA PRO A 110 -79.36 45.65 -59.66
C PRO A 110 -79.15 44.96 -61.06
N GLN A 111 -80.30 44.64 -61.74
CA GLN A 111 -80.66 44.64 -63.21
C GLN A 111 -80.58 43.35 -64.12
N PRO A 112 -81.32 43.22 -65.28
CA PRO A 112 -82.78 42.94 -65.45
C PRO A 112 -83.18 42.00 -66.67
N ILE A 113 -84.50 41.79 -66.95
CA ILE A 113 -85.25 41.94 -68.26
C ILE A 113 -86.57 41.08 -68.38
N GLN A 114 -87.73 41.78 -68.51
CA GLN A 114 -88.97 41.70 -69.38
C GLN A 114 -89.68 40.34 -69.72
N SER A 115 -91.00 40.17 -70.00
CA SER A 115 -92.19 40.96 -70.51
C SER A 115 -93.50 40.09 -70.39
N GLN A 116 -94.68 40.53 -69.88
CA GLN A 116 -95.91 41.16 -70.50
C GLN A 116 -96.90 40.23 -71.32
N PRO A 117 -98.21 40.56 -71.58
CA PRO A 117 -99.41 40.50 -70.69
C PRO A 117 -100.79 40.10 -71.38
N THR A 118 -101.94 40.41 -70.73
CA THR A 118 -103.33 40.75 -71.22
C THR A 118 -104.27 39.65 -71.78
N GLY A 119 -105.62 39.65 -71.68
CA GLY A 119 -106.72 40.52 -71.19
C GLY A 119 -108.04 39.99 -71.88
N ALA A 120 -109.15 39.65 -71.19
CA ALA A 120 -110.29 40.47 -70.73
C ALA A 120 -111.50 40.61 -71.73
N ILE A 121 -112.74 40.50 -71.18
CA ILE A 121 -114.01 41.20 -71.52
C ILE A 121 -115.12 40.48 -72.35
N THR A 122 -116.10 39.97 -71.59
CA THR A 122 -117.59 40.14 -71.55
C THR A 122 -118.47 40.59 -72.72
N ASP A 123 -119.59 39.84 -72.82
CA ASP A 123 -121.03 40.22 -72.87
C ASP A 123 -121.64 41.13 -73.95
N ALA A 124 -122.74 40.65 -74.53
CA ALA A 124 -124.05 41.34 -74.65
C ALA A 124 -125.00 40.46 -75.49
N TYR A 125 -125.81 39.62 -74.84
CA TYR A 125 -127.20 39.92 -74.46
C TYR A 125 -128.04 40.44 -75.65
N ILE A 126 -128.68 39.54 -76.42
CA ILE A 126 -130.01 38.99 -76.11
C ILE A 126 -131.12 40.01 -76.44
N LYS A 127 -131.69 39.88 -77.65
CA LYS A 127 -133.00 40.48 -78.02
C LYS A 127 -133.69 39.87 -79.25
N ALA A 128 -133.17 38.79 -79.83
CA ALA A 128 -133.95 37.89 -80.70
C ALA A 128 -134.63 36.76 -79.87
N GLN A 129 -134.72 37.00 -78.56
CA GLN A 129 -134.85 36.04 -77.47
C GLN A 129 -136.24 35.42 -77.33
N ARG A 130 -137.32 36.05 -77.79
CA ARG A 130 -138.66 35.59 -77.40
C ARG A 130 -139.32 34.62 -78.36
N ASP A 131 -138.99 34.71 -79.64
CA ASP A 131 -139.65 33.87 -80.65
C ASP A 131 -138.78 32.65 -81.00
N PHE A 132 -137.46 32.72 -80.73
CA PHE A 132 -136.59 31.55 -80.57
C PHE A 132 -136.92 30.82 -79.25
N GLU A 133 -137.29 31.50 -78.15
CA GLU A 133 -137.46 30.92 -76.78
C GLU A 133 -138.27 29.62 -76.70
N LEU A 134 -139.30 29.44 -77.52
CA LEU A 134 -140.16 28.26 -77.49
C LEU A 134 -139.56 27.06 -78.24
N GLU A 135 -138.87 27.30 -79.35
CA GLU A 135 -138.16 26.28 -80.14
C GLU A 135 -136.77 26.02 -79.56
N GLN A 136 -136.15 27.08 -79.05
CA GLN A 136 -135.02 27.10 -78.13
C GLN A 136 -135.35 26.27 -76.91
N GLN A 137 -136.47 26.40 -76.19
CA GLN A 137 -136.73 25.57 -74.99
C GLN A 137 -136.58 24.06 -75.21
N LYS A 138 -136.96 23.54 -76.38
CA LYS A 138 -136.71 22.13 -76.74
C LYS A 138 -135.24 21.86 -77.06
N MET A 139 -134.63 22.70 -77.91
CA MET A 139 -133.21 22.64 -78.24
C MET A 139 -132.30 22.97 -77.04
N GLU A 140 -132.81 23.65 -76.04
CA GLU A 140 -132.19 24.17 -74.82
C GLU A 140 -132.36 23.16 -73.70
N GLN A 141 -133.41 22.34 -73.70
CA GLN A 141 -133.42 21.08 -72.94
C GLN A 141 -132.40 20.08 -73.49
N GLU A 142 -132.32 19.87 -74.80
CA GLU A 142 -131.29 18.99 -75.40
C GLU A 142 -129.88 19.56 -75.22
N ARG A 143 -129.69 20.87 -75.42
CA ARG A 143 -128.43 21.57 -75.17
C ARG A 143 -128.12 21.61 -73.67
N GLN A 144 -129.08 21.77 -72.77
CA GLN A 144 -128.85 21.67 -71.32
C GLN A 144 -128.44 20.27 -70.94
N ALA A 145 -129.05 19.23 -71.51
CA ALA A 145 -128.62 17.85 -71.28
C ALA A 145 -127.20 17.60 -71.80
N GLN A 146 -126.85 18.09 -73.00
CA GLN A 146 -125.48 18.03 -73.54
C GLN A 146 -124.49 18.86 -72.73
N LEU A 147 -124.89 20.02 -72.22
CA LEU A 147 -124.04 20.91 -71.43
C LEU A 147 -123.85 20.37 -70.01
N LEU A 148 -124.86 19.69 -69.44
CA LEU A 148 -124.71 18.91 -68.21
C LEU A 148 -123.76 17.73 -68.42
N GLN A 149 -123.85 17.03 -69.55
CA GLN A 149 -122.93 15.95 -69.89
C GLN A 149 -121.49 16.46 -70.12
N GLN A 150 -121.33 17.59 -70.80
CA GLN A 150 -120.04 18.24 -71.01
C GLN A 150 -119.47 18.80 -69.71
N GLN A 151 -120.31 19.35 -68.83
CA GLN A 151 -119.92 19.80 -67.50
C GLN A 151 -119.52 18.61 -66.62
N GLN A 152 -120.22 17.48 -66.71
CA GLN A 152 -119.81 16.23 -66.04
C GLN A 152 -118.46 15.74 -66.56
N GLN A 153 -118.22 15.76 -67.87
CA GLN A 153 -116.92 15.38 -68.44
C GLN A 153 -115.80 16.35 -68.02
N GLN A 154 -116.06 17.66 -67.98
CA GLN A 154 -115.09 18.63 -67.46
C GLN A 154 -114.83 18.44 -65.97
N GLN A 155 -115.84 18.17 -65.16
CA GLN A 155 -115.66 17.87 -63.73
C GLN A 155 -114.86 16.57 -63.55
N GLN A 156 -115.12 15.53 -64.33
CA GLN A 156 -114.33 14.30 -64.31
C GLN A 156 -112.87 14.55 -64.74
N GLN A 157 -112.63 15.36 -65.78
CA GLN A 157 -111.27 15.74 -66.17
C GLN A 157 -110.56 16.58 -65.10
N GLN A 158 -111.26 17.53 -64.46
CA GLN A 158 -110.70 18.32 -63.37
C GLN A 158 -110.37 17.46 -62.15
N GLN A 159 -111.23 16.49 -61.82
CA GLN A 159 -110.96 15.52 -60.76
C GLN A 159 -109.76 14.65 -61.11
N TYR A 160 -109.68 14.13 -62.35
CA TYR A 160 -108.53 13.35 -62.82
C TYR A 160 -107.21 14.15 -62.76
N TRP A 161 -107.21 15.41 -63.20
CA TRP A 161 -106.05 16.28 -63.10
C TRP A 161 -105.67 16.62 -61.65
N ALA A 162 -106.65 16.90 -60.80
CA ALA A 162 -106.42 17.16 -59.37
C ALA A 162 -105.87 15.92 -58.66
N GLU A 163 -106.35 14.73 -59.01
CA GLU A 163 -105.90 13.46 -58.46
C GLU A 163 -104.49 13.12 -58.95
N GLN A 164 -104.17 13.38 -60.24
CA GLN A 164 -102.82 13.24 -60.78
C GLN A 164 -101.83 14.23 -60.13
N GLN A 165 -102.26 15.47 -59.88
CA GLN A 165 -101.44 16.48 -59.21
C GLN A 165 -101.20 16.13 -57.73
N ARG A 166 -102.21 15.56 -57.04
CA ARG A 166 -102.05 15.00 -55.70
C ARG A 166 -101.06 13.85 -55.67
N GLN A 167 -101.17 12.89 -56.60
CA GLN A 167 -100.24 11.75 -56.67
C GLN A 167 -98.80 12.24 -56.90
N GLN A 168 -98.57 13.22 -57.77
CA GLN A 168 -97.24 13.79 -57.97
C GLN A 168 -96.69 14.47 -56.70
N ALA A 169 -97.51 15.24 -55.99
CA ALA A 169 -97.12 15.88 -54.74
C ALA A 169 -96.78 14.85 -53.64
N GLU A 170 -97.58 13.78 -53.54
CA GLU A 170 -97.34 12.69 -52.58
C GLU A 170 -96.04 11.92 -52.91
N THR A 171 -95.78 11.68 -54.19
CA THR A 171 -94.55 11.04 -54.66
C THR A 171 -93.31 11.90 -54.35
N GLN A 172 -93.39 13.22 -54.55
CA GLN A 172 -92.31 14.14 -54.21
C GLN A 172 -92.04 14.20 -52.70
N MET A 173 -93.09 14.17 -51.88
CA MET A 173 -92.96 14.18 -50.42
C MET A 173 -92.30 12.89 -49.91
N LEU A 174 -92.72 11.73 -50.43
CA LEU A 174 -92.09 10.44 -50.15
C LEU A 174 -90.62 10.42 -50.56
N ALA A 175 -90.28 10.94 -51.75
CA ALA A 175 -88.90 11.01 -52.21
C ALA A 175 -88.03 11.90 -51.31
N GLN A 176 -88.55 13.06 -50.87
CA GLN A 176 -87.86 13.94 -49.94
C GLN A 176 -87.64 13.28 -48.57
N GLN A 177 -88.66 12.58 -48.05
CA GLN A 177 -88.56 11.85 -46.79
C GLN A 177 -87.55 10.70 -46.87
N GLN A 178 -87.50 9.98 -48.00
CA GLN A 178 -86.58 8.88 -48.22
C GLN A 178 -85.13 9.34 -48.32
N LEU A 179 -84.87 10.50 -48.95
CA LEU A 179 -83.54 11.09 -49.00
C LEU A 179 -83.05 11.55 -47.61
N LEU A 180 -83.95 12.12 -46.80
CA LEU A 180 -83.61 12.49 -45.42
C LEU A 180 -83.28 11.25 -44.58
N ALA A 181 -84.06 10.16 -44.74
CA ALA A 181 -83.80 8.90 -44.08
C ALA A 181 -82.45 8.27 -44.51
N ASP A 182 -82.12 8.29 -45.81
CA ASP A 182 -80.83 7.81 -46.30
C ASP A 182 -79.66 8.64 -45.77
N GLN A 183 -79.82 9.96 -45.65
CA GLN A 183 -78.81 10.85 -45.08
C GLN A 183 -78.54 10.54 -43.60
N VAL A 184 -79.59 10.34 -42.79
CA VAL A 184 -79.46 9.97 -41.37
C VAL A 184 -78.84 8.57 -41.23
N GLN A 185 -79.23 7.63 -42.09
CA GLN A 185 -78.67 6.28 -42.09
C GLN A 185 -77.18 6.26 -42.43
N ARG A 186 -76.74 7.06 -43.42
CA ARG A 186 -75.31 7.20 -43.77
C ARG A 186 -74.49 7.82 -42.64
N GLN A 187 -75.03 8.83 -41.96
CA GLN A 187 -74.37 9.41 -40.79
C GLN A 187 -74.26 8.41 -39.63
N ALA A 188 -75.31 7.62 -39.39
CA ALA A 188 -75.29 6.56 -38.37
C ALA A 188 -74.26 5.46 -38.71
N GLN A 189 -74.20 5.02 -39.97
CA GLN A 189 -73.21 4.05 -40.43
C GLN A 189 -71.77 4.58 -40.32
N GLY A 190 -71.55 5.87 -40.61
CA GLY A 190 -70.24 6.52 -40.43
C GLY A 190 -69.77 6.45 -38.97
N ARG A 191 -70.64 6.79 -38.01
CA ARG A 191 -70.31 6.70 -36.57
C ARG A 191 -70.04 5.27 -36.12
N VAL A 192 -70.82 4.30 -36.60
CA VAL A 192 -70.58 2.88 -36.27
C VAL A 192 -69.23 2.42 -36.83
N ALA A 193 -68.88 2.79 -38.06
CA ALA A 193 -67.59 2.46 -38.65
C ALA A 193 -66.42 3.13 -37.91
N GLU A 194 -66.58 4.36 -37.42
CA GLU A 194 -65.59 5.03 -36.57
C GLU A 194 -65.40 4.30 -35.24
N LEU A 195 -66.49 3.94 -34.56
CA LEU A 195 -66.43 3.18 -33.31
C LEU A 195 -65.82 1.79 -33.49
N GLU A 196 -66.12 1.09 -34.59
CA GLU A 196 -65.50 -0.19 -34.93
C GLU A 196 -63.98 -0.04 -35.18
N ARG A 197 -63.56 1.06 -35.82
CA ARG A 197 -62.14 1.37 -36.03
C ARG A 197 -61.43 1.64 -34.71
N ASP A 198 -62.06 2.40 -33.82
CA ASP A 198 -61.49 2.71 -32.50
C ASP A 198 -61.40 1.45 -31.62
N LEU A 199 -62.42 0.59 -31.63
CA LEU A 199 -62.37 -0.70 -30.93
C LEU A 199 -61.23 -1.60 -31.45
N LEU A 200 -61.01 -1.63 -32.76
CA LEU A 200 -59.90 -2.39 -33.35
C LEU A 200 -58.54 -1.80 -32.96
N ALA A 201 -58.43 -0.46 -32.91
CA ALA A 201 -57.22 0.22 -32.47
C ALA A 201 -56.92 -0.05 -30.97
N LEU A 202 -57.93 0.03 -30.11
CA LEU A 202 -57.80 -0.29 -28.68
C LEU A 202 -57.41 -1.75 -28.46
N ARG A 203 -58.02 -2.69 -29.19
CA ARG A 203 -57.64 -4.10 -29.11
C ARG A 203 -56.19 -4.32 -29.57
N GLY A 204 -55.78 -3.69 -30.67
CA GLY A 204 -54.40 -3.75 -31.14
C GLY A 204 -53.39 -3.13 -30.18
N GLN A 205 -53.80 -2.12 -29.40
CA GLN A 205 -52.99 -1.57 -28.32
C GLN A 205 -52.91 -2.54 -27.14
N TYR A 206 -54.03 -3.11 -26.71
CA TYR A 206 -54.09 -4.09 -25.63
C TYR A 206 -53.21 -5.32 -25.92
N ASP A 207 -53.28 -5.87 -27.14
CA ASP A 207 -52.46 -7.02 -27.54
C ASP A 207 -50.95 -6.69 -27.52
N LYS A 208 -50.56 -5.45 -27.87
CA LYS A 208 -49.17 -4.99 -27.78
C LYS A 208 -48.72 -4.80 -26.33
N ASP A 209 -49.56 -4.21 -25.50
CA ASP A 209 -49.26 -3.98 -24.09
C ASP A 209 -49.15 -5.32 -23.35
N GLN A 210 -49.98 -6.31 -23.70
CA GLN A 210 -49.90 -7.66 -23.14
C GLN A 210 -48.60 -8.37 -23.54
N LEU A 211 -48.18 -8.26 -24.80
CA LEU A 211 -46.92 -8.82 -25.28
C LEU A 211 -45.70 -8.12 -24.65
N MET A 212 -45.80 -6.81 -24.42
CA MET A 212 -44.77 -6.05 -23.69
C MET A 212 -44.65 -6.55 -22.24
N LEU A 213 -45.79 -6.76 -21.56
CA LEU A 213 -45.80 -7.29 -20.19
C LEU A 213 -45.16 -8.67 -20.10
N GLU A 214 -45.47 -9.56 -21.03
CA GLU A 214 -44.90 -10.92 -21.08
C GLU A 214 -43.37 -10.88 -21.30
N GLN A 215 -42.89 -9.96 -22.14
CA GLN A 215 -41.44 -9.75 -22.32
C GLN A 215 -40.77 -9.21 -21.05
N TYR A 216 -41.43 -8.31 -20.31
CA TYR A 216 -40.92 -7.84 -19.04
C TYR A 216 -40.87 -8.96 -18.00
N ASP A 217 -41.90 -9.80 -17.92
CA ASP A 217 -41.95 -10.92 -16.99
C ASP A 217 -40.83 -11.93 -17.26
N GLN A 218 -40.61 -12.30 -18.52
CA GLN A 218 -39.48 -13.16 -18.92
C GLN A 218 -38.13 -12.54 -18.57
N ARG A 219 -37.98 -11.21 -18.73
CA ARG A 219 -36.73 -10.52 -18.41
C ARG A 219 -36.48 -10.44 -16.91
N VAL A 220 -37.53 -10.20 -16.12
CA VAL A 220 -37.44 -10.23 -14.65
C VAL A 220 -37.06 -11.65 -14.19
N GLN A 221 -37.70 -12.68 -14.71
CA GLN A 221 -37.39 -14.07 -14.38
C GLN A 221 -35.94 -14.46 -14.74
N ALA A 222 -35.43 -13.99 -15.88
CA ALA A 222 -34.03 -14.20 -16.27
C ALA A 222 -33.06 -13.48 -15.31
N LEU A 223 -33.36 -12.25 -14.92
CA LEU A 223 -32.55 -11.50 -13.96
C LEU A 223 -32.58 -12.13 -12.57
N GLU A 224 -33.73 -12.62 -12.11
CA GLU A 224 -33.83 -13.36 -10.84
C GLU A 224 -32.98 -14.63 -10.88
N GLN A 225 -32.96 -15.34 -12.02
CA GLN A 225 -32.11 -16.51 -12.20
C GLN A 225 -30.62 -16.16 -12.22
N GLU A 226 -30.22 -15.06 -12.87
CA GLU A 226 -28.85 -14.56 -12.87
C GLU A 226 -28.39 -14.11 -11.48
N ILE A 227 -29.27 -13.44 -10.72
CA ILE A 227 -29.01 -13.06 -9.33
C ILE A 227 -28.85 -14.32 -8.46
N GLY A 228 -29.72 -15.33 -8.65
CA GLY A 228 -29.61 -16.61 -7.96
C GLY A 228 -28.29 -17.32 -8.23
N ASN A 229 -27.88 -17.40 -9.50
CA ASN A 229 -26.61 -18.01 -9.90
C ASN A 229 -25.39 -17.22 -9.38
N THR A 230 -25.46 -15.89 -9.43
CA THR A 230 -24.40 -15.01 -8.92
C THR A 230 -24.26 -15.15 -7.41
N SER A 231 -25.38 -15.17 -6.68
CA SER A 231 -25.42 -15.39 -5.23
C SER A 231 -24.82 -16.75 -4.85
N GLN A 232 -25.20 -17.82 -5.55
CA GLN A 232 -24.65 -19.15 -5.30
C GLN A 232 -23.14 -19.22 -5.57
N THR A 233 -22.67 -18.57 -6.64
CA THR A 233 -21.24 -18.51 -6.99
C THR A 233 -20.46 -17.71 -5.95
N ALA A 234 -20.99 -16.57 -5.50
CA ALA A 234 -20.40 -15.77 -4.44
C ALA A 234 -20.30 -16.57 -3.14
N GLN A 235 -21.32 -17.34 -2.79
CA GLN A 235 -21.33 -18.16 -1.58
C GLN A 235 -20.32 -19.32 -1.65
N GLN A 236 -20.13 -19.94 -2.81
CA GLN A 236 -19.05 -20.92 -3.02
C GLN A 236 -17.66 -20.30 -2.91
N GLN A 237 -17.47 -19.08 -3.43
CA GLN A 237 -16.19 -18.37 -3.30
C GLN A 237 -15.89 -18.00 -1.83
N ILE A 238 -16.89 -17.55 -1.08
CA ILE A 238 -16.75 -17.27 0.36
C ILE A 238 -16.35 -18.55 1.09
N ALA A 239 -17.04 -19.67 0.87
CA ALA A 239 -16.69 -20.95 1.49
C ALA A 239 -15.27 -21.41 1.15
N SER A 240 -14.84 -21.24 -0.11
CA SER A 240 -13.46 -21.56 -0.52
C SER A 240 -12.42 -20.66 0.17
N ARG A 241 -12.72 -19.37 0.36
CA ARG A 241 -11.83 -18.45 1.07
C ARG A 241 -11.79 -18.75 2.57
N ASP A 242 -12.90 -19.13 3.18
CA ASP A 242 -12.94 -19.57 4.58
C ASP A 242 -12.08 -20.81 4.82
N GLU A 243 -12.09 -21.76 3.88
CA GLU A 243 -11.21 -22.93 3.96
C GLU A 243 -9.72 -22.53 3.85
N GLN A 244 -9.39 -21.60 2.95
CA GLN A 244 -8.03 -21.07 2.83
C GLN A 244 -7.58 -20.31 4.10
N LEU A 245 -8.46 -19.48 4.67
CA LEU A 245 -8.24 -18.78 5.93
C LEU A 245 -7.96 -19.76 7.06
N THR A 246 -8.75 -20.82 7.16
CA THR A 246 -8.57 -21.88 8.16
C THR A 246 -7.21 -22.55 8.02
N ARG A 247 -6.81 -22.92 6.79
CA ARG A 247 -5.48 -23.52 6.53
C ARG A 247 -4.33 -22.56 6.87
N LEU A 248 -4.45 -21.27 6.55
CA LEU A 248 -3.45 -20.27 6.92
C LEU A 248 -3.36 -20.11 8.43
N GLN A 249 -4.49 -20.13 9.13
CA GLN A 249 -4.53 -20.04 10.59
C GLN A 249 -3.89 -21.27 11.26
N GLU A 250 -4.10 -22.47 10.69
CA GLU A 250 -3.39 -23.69 11.10
C GLU A 250 -1.88 -23.60 10.85
N GLN A 251 -1.43 -23.02 9.73
CA GLN A 251 -0.02 -22.79 9.48
C GLN A 251 0.58 -21.79 10.47
N VAL A 252 -0.11 -20.69 10.76
CA VAL A 252 0.34 -19.69 11.74
C VAL A 252 0.48 -20.32 13.13
N THR A 253 -0.49 -21.12 13.56
CA THR A 253 -0.41 -21.84 14.84
C THR A 253 0.72 -22.88 14.86
N TYR A 254 0.95 -23.59 13.76
CA TYR A 254 2.10 -24.50 13.61
C TYR A 254 3.44 -23.76 13.73
N TRP A 255 3.61 -22.63 13.06
CA TRP A 255 4.83 -21.82 13.16
C TRP A 255 5.00 -21.23 14.56
N LYS A 256 3.93 -20.74 15.18
CA LYS A 256 3.96 -20.27 16.56
C LYS A 256 4.47 -21.36 17.51
N ASN A 257 3.98 -22.59 17.37
CA ASN A 257 4.45 -23.73 18.18
C ASN A 257 5.93 -24.06 17.92
N LYS A 258 6.40 -23.96 16.67
CA LYS A 258 7.82 -24.12 16.32
C LYS A 258 8.70 -23.04 16.94
N TYR A 259 8.28 -21.77 16.89
CA TYR A 259 9.03 -20.68 17.51
C TYR A 259 9.04 -20.81 19.02
N GLU A 260 7.95 -21.26 19.64
CA GLU A 260 7.90 -21.50 21.07
C GLU A 260 8.82 -22.66 21.50
N SER A 261 8.87 -23.76 20.73
CA SER A 261 9.80 -24.85 21.00
C SER A 261 11.25 -24.45 20.79
N LEU A 262 11.54 -23.64 19.77
CA LEU A 262 12.86 -23.08 19.52
C LEU A 262 13.29 -22.12 20.66
N ALA A 263 12.40 -21.25 21.13
CA ALA A 263 12.65 -20.36 22.26
C ALA A 263 12.94 -21.15 23.55
N LYS A 264 12.24 -22.27 23.79
CA LYS A 264 12.55 -23.20 24.88
C LYS A 264 13.94 -23.80 24.73
N LEU A 265 14.32 -24.22 23.52
CA LEU A 265 15.66 -24.77 23.24
C LEU A 265 16.77 -23.73 23.48
N TYR A 266 16.59 -22.49 23.02
CA TYR A 266 17.52 -21.39 23.30
C TYR A 266 17.64 -21.10 24.79
N THR A 267 16.52 -21.13 25.52
CA THR A 267 16.52 -20.93 26.97
C THR A 267 17.30 -22.05 27.67
N GLN A 268 17.12 -23.30 27.24
CA GLN A 268 17.89 -24.45 27.74
C GLN A 268 19.38 -24.33 27.41
N LEU A 269 19.73 -24.01 26.17
CA LEU A 269 21.13 -23.85 25.75
C LEU A 269 21.83 -22.72 26.51
N ARG A 270 21.12 -21.60 26.76
CA ARG A 270 21.62 -20.51 27.59
C ARG A 270 21.89 -20.95 29.03
N GLN A 271 21.02 -21.75 29.61
CA GLN A 271 21.22 -22.32 30.95
C GLN A 271 22.40 -23.29 30.98
N GLU A 272 22.51 -24.18 29.98
CA GLU A 272 23.66 -25.07 29.79
C GLU A 272 24.98 -24.28 29.71
N HIS A 273 25.02 -23.22 28.89
CA HIS A 273 26.20 -22.36 28.73
C HIS A 273 26.56 -21.63 30.03
N LEU A 274 25.58 -21.06 30.74
CA LEU A 274 25.81 -20.43 32.06
C LEU A 274 26.37 -21.43 33.08
N ASN A 275 25.84 -22.66 33.08
CA ASN A 275 26.33 -23.73 33.94
C ASN A 275 27.76 -24.13 33.57
N LEU A 276 28.08 -24.23 32.26
CA LEU A 276 29.42 -24.53 31.77
C LEU A 276 30.41 -23.43 32.17
N LEU A 277 30.03 -22.15 32.01
CA LEU A 277 30.85 -21.00 32.40
C LEU A 277 31.15 -21.02 33.90
N THR A 278 30.14 -21.37 34.71
CA THR A 278 30.31 -21.51 36.16
C THR A 278 31.26 -22.66 36.50
N LYS A 279 31.17 -23.80 35.80
CA LYS A 279 32.10 -24.92 35.94
C LYS A 279 33.52 -24.53 35.50
N PHE A 280 33.66 -23.83 34.38
CA PHE A 280 34.94 -23.34 33.86
C PHE A 280 35.60 -22.39 34.85
N LYS A 281 34.86 -21.42 35.40
CA LYS A 281 35.37 -20.51 36.45
C LYS A 281 35.87 -21.27 37.68
N LYS A 282 35.15 -22.30 38.13
CA LYS A 282 35.60 -23.16 39.24
C LYS A 282 36.86 -23.95 38.89
N ILE A 283 36.97 -24.48 37.68
CA ILE A 283 38.17 -25.20 37.21
C ILE A 283 39.35 -24.23 37.11
N GLN A 284 39.16 -23.03 36.58
CA GLN A 284 40.19 -22.01 36.47
C GLN A 284 40.68 -21.54 37.84
N GLN A 285 39.78 -21.35 38.82
CA GLN A 285 40.17 -21.08 40.21
C GLN A 285 41.00 -22.21 40.81
N LYS A 286 40.60 -23.47 40.58
CA LYS A 286 41.39 -24.64 41.03
C LYS A 286 42.75 -24.71 40.33
N ALA A 287 42.82 -24.42 39.04
CA ALA A 287 44.07 -24.40 38.28
C ALA A 287 45.00 -23.28 38.74
N SER A 288 44.48 -22.07 38.98
CA SER A 288 45.26 -20.95 39.54
C SER A 288 45.76 -21.26 40.95
N SER A 289 44.92 -21.86 41.81
CA SER A 289 45.34 -22.28 43.15
C SER A 289 46.39 -23.39 43.10
N ALA A 290 46.25 -24.35 42.18
CA ALA A 290 47.24 -25.40 41.96
C ALA A 290 48.56 -24.83 41.43
N GLN A 291 48.52 -23.85 40.52
CA GLN A 291 49.72 -23.17 40.02
C GLN A 291 50.42 -22.38 41.13
N GLU A 292 49.67 -21.62 41.94
CA GLU A 292 50.26 -20.91 43.08
C GLU A 292 50.90 -21.87 44.10
N ALA A 293 50.33 -23.06 44.28
CA ALA A 293 50.94 -24.11 45.11
C ALA A 293 52.22 -24.69 44.47
N ILE A 294 52.25 -24.87 43.15
CA ILE A 294 53.45 -25.29 42.41
C ILE A 294 54.54 -24.23 42.50
N ASP A 295 54.23 -22.96 42.27
CA ASP A 295 55.19 -21.85 42.33
C ASP A 295 55.81 -21.72 43.73
N LYS A 296 54.99 -21.86 44.79
CA LYS A 296 55.48 -21.89 46.17
C LYS A 296 56.41 -23.08 46.40
N ARG A 297 56.06 -24.26 45.87
CA ARG A 297 56.91 -25.45 45.96
C ARG A 297 58.24 -25.25 45.24
N GLU A 298 58.22 -24.68 44.03
CA GLU A 298 59.42 -24.43 43.24
C GLU A 298 60.32 -23.38 43.92
N LYS A 299 59.74 -22.33 44.50
CA LYS A 299 60.48 -21.34 45.28
C LYS A 299 61.15 -21.97 46.50
N LEU A 300 60.43 -22.80 47.26
CA LEU A 300 61.01 -23.55 48.37
C LEU A 300 62.10 -24.51 47.90
N GLU A 301 61.93 -25.16 46.75
CA GLU A 301 62.93 -26.04 46.17
C GLU A 301 64.21 -25.28 45.78
N LYS A 302 64.07 -24.08 45.19
CA LYS A 302 65.18 -23.16 44.89
C LYS A 302 65.88 -22.69 46.15
N GLU A 303 65.14 -22.28 47.18
CA GLU A 303 65.69 -21.89 48.48
C GLU A 303 66.43 -23.05 49.18
N MET A 304 65.89 -24.27 49.10
CA MET A 304 66.54 -25.47 49.62
C MET A 304 67.83 -25.81 48.87
N LYS A 305 67.83 -25.69 47.53
CA LYS A 305 69.04 -25.87 46.70
C LYS A 305 70.10 -24.81 47.04
N ALA A 306 69.69 -23.54 47.19
CA ALA A 306 70.60 -22.46 47.59
C ALA A 306 71.23 -22.73 48.96
N LYS A 307 70.41 -23.10 49.96
CA LYS A 307 70.92 -23.48 51.29
C LYS A 307 71.83 -24.70 51.27
N ASN A 308 71.58 -25.67 50.39
CA ASN A 308 72.47 -26.81 50.20
C ASN A 308 73.83 -26.40 49.61
N ILE A 309 73.85 -25.44 48.68
CA ILE A 309 75.09 -24.88 48.13
C ILE A 309 75.85 -24.11 49.21
N GLU A 310 75.17 -23.24 49.98
CA GLU A 310 75.78 -22.54 51.12
C GLU A 310 76.35 -23.52 52.15
N LEU A 311 75.64 -24.60 52.47
CA LEU A 311 76.14 -25.67 53.34
C LEU A 311 77.37 -26.35 52.76
N ALA A 312 77.40 -26.62 51.46
CA ALA A 312 78.56 -27.21 50.79
C ALA A 312 79.77 -26.28 50.81
N ASP A 313 79.57 -24.97 50.66
CA ASP A 313 80.64 -23.98 50.74
C ASP A 313 81.15 -23.80 52.18
N LEU A 314 80.26 -23.78 53.18
CA LEU A 314 80.66 -23.82 54.60
C LEU A 314 81.46 -25.08 54.95
N ILE A 315 81.11 -26.23 54.38
CA ILE A 315 81.86 -27.48 54.52
C ILE A 315 83.26 -27.34 53.90
N ARG A 316 83.37 -26.75 52.70
CA ARG A 316 84.65 -26.51 52.03
C ARG A 316 85.52 -25.52 52.80
N GLU A 317 84.96 -24.45 53.33
CA GLU A 317 85.67 -23.48 54.16
C GLU A 317 86.16 -24.13 55.45
N ARG A 318 85.31 -24.90 56.13
CA ARG A 318 85.69 -25.70 57.29
C ARG A 318 86.85 -26.64 56.97
N ASP A 319 86.83 -27.32 55.82
CA ASP A 319 87.87 -28.27 55.44
C ASP A 319 89.18 -27.56 55.06
N ARG A 320 89.11 -26.40 54.40
CA ARG A 320 90.29 -25.52 54.18
C ARG A 320 90.89 -25.08 55.51
N ALA A 321 90.06 -24.60 56.44
CA ALA A 321 90.51 -24.17 57.77
C ALA A 321 91.13 -25.31 58.57
N LYS A 322 90.57 -26.53 58.48
CA LYS A 322 91.17 -27.73 59.10
C LYS A 322 92.54 -28.07 58.51
N LEU A 323 92.69 -28.06 57.20
CA LEU A 323 93.97 -28.33 56.53
C LEU A 323 95.03 -27.29 56.88
N GLU A 324 94.64 -26.00 56.96
CA GLU A 324 95.53 -24.92 57.38
C GLU A 324 95.96 -25.07 58.85
N LEU A 325 95.03 -25.47 59.72
CA LEU A 325 95.30 -25.77 61.13
C LEU A 325 96.25 -26.96 61.28
N ASP A 326 96.09 -28.03 60.50
CA ASP A 326 97.01 -29.18 60.51
C ASP A 326 98.39 -28.82 59.96
N ARG A 327 98.47 -27.95 58.94
CA ARG A 327 99.73 -27.43 58.40
C ARG A 327 100.46 -26.58 59.44
N LEU A 328 99.74 -25.70 60.13
CA LEU A 328 100.27 -24.89 61.24
C LEU A 328 100.75 -25.77 62.39
N LYS A 329 99.98 -26.79 62.78
CA LYS A 329 100.40 -27.77 63.79
C LYS A 329 101.66 -28.52 63.38
N SER A 330 101.76 -28.99 62.13
CA SER A 330 102.96 -29.67 61.62
C SER A 330 104.17 -28.74 61.63
N SER A 331 104.01 -27.47 61.23
CA SER A 331 105.07 -26.45 61.31
C SER A 331 105.49 -26.19 62.75
N LYS A 332 104.51 -26.04 63.66
CA LYS A 332 104.77 -25.84 65.10
C LYS A 332 105.46 -27.04 65.73
N ASN A 333 105.09 -28.27 65.35
CA ASN A 333 105.76 -29.47 65.81
C ASN A 333 107.21 -29.54 65.32
N LYS A 334 107.49 -29.16 64.07
CA LYS A 334 108.87 -29.05 63.56
C LYS A 334 109.67 -27.99 64.31
N GLU A 335 109.07 -26.81 64.57
CA GLU A 335 109.70 -25.78 65.40
C GLU A 335 109.96 -26.30 66.82
N TYR A 336 109.00 -27.03 67.41
CA TYR A 336 109.14 -27.63 68.73
C TYR A 336 110.26 -28.66 68.78
N GLU A 337 110.34 -29.54 67.78
CA GLU A 337 111.39 -30.54 67.64
C GLU A 337 112.77 -29.89 67.46
N THR A 338 112.87 -28.81 66.67
CA THR A 338 114.12 -28.04 66.55
C THR A 338 114.51 -27.32 67.85
N LEU A 339 113.52 -26.83 68.62
CA LEU A 339 113.76 -26.21 69.92
C LEU A 339 114.14 -27.25 70.97
N GLU A 340 113.55 -28.43 70.96
CA GLU A 340 113.95 -29.56 71.80
C GLU A 340 115.36 -30.02 71.47
N LEU A 341 115.70 -30.15 70.18
CA LEU A 341 117.07 -30.46 69.74
C LEU A 341 118.06 -29.38 70.20
N ARG A 342 117.66 -28.10 70.16
CA ARG A 342 118.52 -26.99 70.60
C ARG A 342 118.64 -26.91 72.13
N ASN A 343 117.59 -27.22 72.87
CA ASN A 343 117.65 -27.40 74.32
C ASN A 343 118.54 -28.58 74.69
N ARG A 344 118.44 -29.70 73.95
CA ARG A 344 119.30 -30.86 74.14
C ARG A 344 120.77 -30.55 73.82
N ASP A 345 121.06 -29.79 72.77
CA ASP A 345 122.42 -29.29 72.49
C ASP A 345 122.93 -28.34 73.60
N LEU A 346 122.07 -27.50 74.15
CA LEU A 346 122.42 -26.63 75.28
C LEU A 346 122.65 -27.42 76.57
N GLU A 347 121.84 -28.44 76.85
CA GLU A 347 122.04 -29.39 77.96
C GLU A 347 123.33 -30.19 77.77
N ASP A 348 123.64 -30.64 76.55
CA ASP A 348 124.90 -31.32 76.22
C ASP A 348 126.10 -30.36 76.31
N ARG A 349 125.95 -29.07 75.96
CA ARG A 349 126.97 -28.03 76.19
C ARG A 349 127.21 -27.77 77.67
N LEU A 350 126.14 -27.73 78.47
CA LEU A 350 126.22 -27.54 79.91
C LEU A 350 126.89 -28.78 80.58
N ALA A 351 126.49 -29.98 80.16
CA ALA A 351 127.07 -31.23 80.62
C ALA A 351 128.51 -31.45 80.11
N THR A 352 128.90 -30.90 78.96
CA THR A 352 130.30 -30.92 78.49
C THR A 352 131.16 -29.87 79.19
N THR A 353 130.61 -28.72 79.60
CA THR A 353 131.34 -27.79 80.47
C THR A 353 131.54 -28.33 81.89
N GLU A 354 130.56 -29.05 82.45
CA GLU A 354 130.70 -29.75 83.74
C GLU A 354 131.67 -30.95 83.64
N ARG A 355 131.65 -31.69 82.52
CA ARG A 355 132.60 -32.80 82.26
C ARG A 355 134.00 -32.32 81.87
N ALA A 356 134.18 -31.12 81.32
CA ALA A 356 135.50 -30.55 81.02
C ALA A 356 136.25 -30.11 82.28
N GLN A 357 135.55 -29.82 83.38
CA GLN A 357 136.18 -29.59 84.70
C GLN A 357 136.46 -30.89 85.48
N SER A 358 135.92 -32.04 85.04
CA SER A 358 136.05 -33.34 85.70
C SER A 358 136.88 -34.39 84.92
N SER A 359 137.04 -34.27 83.59
CA SER A 359 137.62 -35.31 82.72
C SER A 359 139.10 -35.11 82.31
N ASN A 360 139.83 -34.20 82.98
CA ASN A 360 141.30 -34.22 82.98
C ASN A 360 141.88 -35.38 83.84
N LEU A 361 141.04 -36.30 84.32
CA LEU A 361 141.43 -37.41 85.20
C LEU A 361 141.09 -38.84 84.68
N SER A 362 140.48 -39.04 83.50
CA SER A 362 140.11 -40.42 83.04
C SER A 362 140.30 -40.67 81.53
N SER A 363 141.51 -40.45 81.03
CA SER A 363 141.95 -40.65 79.64
C SER A 363 141.95 -42.11 79.11
N ILE A 364 141.21 -43.07 79.67
CA ILE A 364 141.44 -44.50 79.38
C ILE A 364 140.14 -45.32 79.20
N PHE A 365 139.16 -44.81 78.44
CA PHE A 365 138.05 -45.65 77.94
C PHE A 365 137.78 -45.51 76.43
N ALA A 366 138.72 -44.90 75.70
CA ALA A 366 138.77 -44.84 74.24
C ALA A 366 138.95 -46.21 73.55
N GLN A 367 138.62 -47.33 74.19
CA GLN A 367 139.07 -48.64 73.73
C GLN A 367 137.98 -49.69 73.50
N HIS A 368 136.68 -49.39 73.68
CA HIS A 368 135.71 -50.48 73.84
C HIS A 368 134.36 -50.51 73.12
N ASN A 369 133.97 -49.66 72.16
CA ASN A 369 132.72 -50.00 71.42
C ASN A 369 132.65 -49.58 69.96
N LYS A 370 133.81 -49.59 69.32
CA LYS A 370 133.99 -49.67 67.87
C LYS A 370 133.63 -51.06 67.31
N GLU A 371 132.95 -51.91 68.08
CA GLU A 371 132.70 -53.34 67.81
C GLU A 371 131.23 -53.71 67.58
N ILE A 372 130.25 -52.78 67.65
CA ILE A 372 128.82 -53.11 67.44
C ILE A 372 128.19 -52.24 66.34
N ASP A 373 128.94 -52.00 65.27
CA ASP A 373 128.39 -51.58 63.97
C ASP A 373 128.13 -52.79 63.06
N ASP A 374 128.62 -53.98 63.43
CA ASP A 374 128.95 -54.99 62.43
C ASP A 374 128.02 -56.20 62.36
N LEU A 375 126.74 -56.07 62.77
CA LEU A 375 125.72 -57.10 62.46
C LEU A 375 124.43 -56.51 61.88
N GLN A 376 124.68 -55.74 60.84
CA GLN A 376 123.93 -55.41 59.64
C GLN A 376 123.19 -56.58 58.94
N LYS A 377 122.56 -57.51 59.66
CA LYS A 377 121.84 -58.64 59.03
C LYS A 377 120.56 -58.98 59.78
N ARG A 378 119.45 -58.38 59.32
CA ARG A 378 118.19 -59.10 59.05
C ARG A 378 117.20 -58.22 58.27
N LEU A 379 117.65 -57.85 57.08
CA LEU A 379 116.79 -57.51 55.96
C LEU A 379 116.16 -58.80 55.43
N GLN A 380 114.93 -59.12 55.87
CA GLN A 380 113.98 -60.14 55.38
C GLN A 380 112.78 -60.09 56.37
N ASN A 381 111.51 -59.82 56.06
CA ASN A 381 110.62 -60.11 54.92
C ASN A 381 109.38 -59.18 55.06
N SER A 382 108.90 -58.49 54.01
CA SER A 382 107.70 -58.80 53.19
C SER A 382 106.33 -58.62 53.91
N LEU A 383 105.26 -58.01 53.38
CA LEU A 383 104.69 -58.08 52.01
C LEU A 383 103.51 -57.06 51.81
N SER A 384 103.39 -56.49 50.60
CA SER A 384 102.22 -56.22 49.68
C SER A 384 100.85 -55.68 50.21
N ILE A 385 100.08 -54.80 49.52
CA ILE A 385 99.25 -55.02 48.28
C ILE A 385 98.81 -53.67 47.63
N SER A 386 98.60 -53.64 46.30
CA SER A 386 97.90 -52.60 45.51
C SER A 386 97.10 -53.24 44.35
N ASP A 387 95.87 -52.78 44.07
CA ASP A 387 94.97 -53.27 43.00
C ASP A 387 94.47 -52.13 42.07
N PRO A 388 94.51 -52.26 40.72
CA PRO A 388 94.17 -51.20 39.75
C PRO A 388 92.95 -51.45 38.82
N ASN A 389 91.86 -52.11 39.27
CA ASN A 389 90.79 -52.60 38.37
C ASN A 389 89.40 -51.92 38.48
N ARG A 390 89.28 -50.73 39.11
CA ARG A 390 87.96 -50.11 39.41
C ARG A 390 87.61 -48.84 38.62
N LEU A 391 88.54 -48.34 37.80
CA LEU A 391 88.37 -47.08 37.05
C LEU A 391 87.73 -47.30 35.67
N ALA A 392 88.11 -48.38 34.96
CA ALA A 392 87.68 -48.66 33.59
C ALA A 392 86.18 -49.02 33.47
N ASP A 393 85.60 -49.65 34.49
CA ASP A 393 84.17 -50.05 34.50
C ASP A 393 83.21 -48.87 34.68
N LEU A 394 83.69 -47.74 35.23
CA LEU A 394 82.88 -46.55 35.45
C LEU A 394 82.83 -45.65 34.20
N GLU A 395 83.92 -45.59 33.43
CA GLU A 395 83.97 -44.81 32.18
C GLU A 395 83.08 -45.40 31.08
N ASN A 396 83.03 -46.74 30.97
CA ASN A 396 82.18 -47.40 29.97
C ASN A 396 80.67 -47.19 30.23
N LYS A 397 80.24 -47.21 31.49
CA LYS A 397 78.83 -46.98 31.86
C LYS A 397 78.38 -45.54 31.65
N LEU A 398 79.30 -44.59 31.81
CA LEU A 398 79.01 -43.17 31.60
C LEU A 398 78.81 -42.89 30.09
N ARG A 399 79.68 -43.46 29.25
CA ARG A 399 79.59 -43.33 27.79
C ARG A 399 78.34 -43.99 27.18
N GLU A 400 77.91 -45.13 27.74
CA GLU A 400 76.67 -45.81 27.34
C GLU A 400 75.42 -44.97 27.67
N LYS A 401 75.40 -44.31 28.83
CA LYS A 401 74.30 -43.43 29.24
C LYS A 401 74.26 -42.11 28.49
N GLU A 402 75.41 -41.56 28.11
CA GLU A 402 75.48 -40.37 27.24
C GLU A 402 74.94 -40.67 25.82
N MET A 403 75.26 -41.84 25.28
CA MET A 403 74.77 -42.26 23.95
C MET A 403 73.26 -42.59 23.95
N GLU A 404 72.73 -43.17 25.02
CA GLU A 404 71.27 -43.31 25.21
C GLU A 404 70.58 -41.94 25.31
N LEU A 405 71.15 -41.00 26.07
CA LEU A 405 70.58 -39.66 26.21
C LEU A 405 70.54 -38.92 24.85
N GLU A 406 71.61 -39.00 24.07
CA GLU A 406 71.67 -38.37 22.74
C GLU A 406 70.67 -38.99 21.75
N MET A 407 70.50 -40.31 21.75
CA MET A 407 69.44 -40.98 20.96
C MET A 407 68.04 -40.57 21.41
N THR A 408 67.79 -40.50 22.73
CA THR A 408 66.48 -40.05 23.23
C THR A 408 66.21 -38.59 22.91
N GLN A 409 67.25 -37.74 22.90
CA GLN A 409 67.12 -36.35 22.51
C GLN A 409 66.78 -36.21 21.03
N GLN A 410 67.47 -36.94 20.15
CA GLN A 410 67.17 -36.94 18.71
C GLN A 410 65.75 -37.45 18.41
N THR A 411 65.33 -38.56 19.02
CA THR A 411 63.96 -39.07 18.82
C THR A 411 62.90 -38.12 19.39
N MET A 412 63.19 -37.43 20.50
CA MET A 412 62.29 -36.43 21.06
C MET A 412 62.22 -35.15 20.20
N GLU A 413 63.34 -34.74 19.62
CA GLU A 413 63.41 -33.59 18.72
C GLU A 413 62.71 -33.89 17.37
N GLU A 414 62.84 -35.12 16.86
CA GLU A 414 62.12 -35.61 15.67
C GLU A 414 60.61 -35.68 15.90
N THR A 415 60.16 -36.24 17.04
CA THR A 415 58.73 -36.27 17.39
C THR A 415 58.12 -34.89 17.67
N ILE A 416 58.87 -33.96 18.27
CA ILE A 416 58.42 -32.57 18.44
C ILE A 416 58.29 -31.87 17.09
N LYS A 417 59.23 -32.12 16.17
CA LYS A 417 59.20 -31.55 14.82
C LYS A 417 58.04 -32.09 14.00
N ASP A 418 57.77 -33.39 14.07
CA ASP A 418 56.61 -34.02 13.44
C ASP A 418 55.29 -33.48 14.01
N LEU A 419 55.18 -33.34 15.34
CA LEU A 419 54.00 -32.71 15.97
C LEU A 419 53.83 -31.24 15.57
N ALA A 420 54.90 -30.47 15.48
CA ALA A 420 54.86 -29.08 15.05
C ALA A 420 54.43 -28.96 13.58
N SER A 421 54.91 -29.86 12.71
CA SER A 421 54.49 -29.89 11.30
C SER A 421 53.03 -30.32 11.14
N GLN A 422 52.57 -31.32 11.90
CA GLN A 422 51.16 -31.70 11.92
C GLN A 422 50.26 -30.58 12.43
N GLN A 423 50.67 -29.86 13.48
CA GLN A 423 49.90 -28.71 13.98
C GLN A 423 49.79 -27.61 12.92
N HIS A 424 50.87 -27.29 12.23
CA HIS A 424 50.88 -26.26 11.19
C HIS A 424 50.01 -26.63 9.98
N GLU A 425 50.05 -27.89 9.55
CA GLU A 425 49.17 -28.40 8.48
C GLU A 425 47.69 -28.43 8.91
N THR A 426 47.41 -28.80 10.17
CA THR A 426 46.03 -28.75 10.69
C THR A 426 45.51 -27.33 10.84
N ASP A 427 46.35 -26.37 11.23
CA ASP A 427 45.97 -24.97 11.37
C ASP A 427 45.76 -24.31 9.99
N GLU A 428 46.59 -24.61 9.00
CA GLU A 428 46.37 -24.16 7.61
C GLU A 428 45.10 -24.77 7.00
N ALA A 429 44.86 -26.07 7.22
CA ALA A 429 43.63 -26.72 6.76
C ALA A 429 42.38 -26.13 7.44
N MET A 430 42.46 -25.85 8.75
CA MET A 430 41.39 -25.19 9.50
C MET A 430 41.14 -23.76 9.03
N ASN A 431 42.19 -22.97 8.79
CA ASN A 431 42.05 -21.60 8.27
C ASN A 431 41.44 -21.57 6.88
N ASN A 432 41.89 -22.44 5.97
CA ASN A 432 41.30 -22.57 4.64
C ASN A 432 39.82 -22.95 4.72
N GLN A 433 39.46 -23.85 5.65
CA GLN A 433 38.06 -24.23 5.86
C GLN A 433 37.22 -23.10 6.47
N ILE A 434 37.80 -22.28 7.37
CA ILE A 434 37.14 -21.09 7.92
C ILE A 434 36.91 -20.04 6.83
N ASP A 435 37.90 -19.79 5.97
CA ASP A 435 37.80 -18.87 4.84
C ASP A 435 36.73 -19.33 3.84
N GLU A 436 36.69 -20.63 3.52
CA GLU A 436 35.67 -21.20 2.63
C GLU A 436 34.25 -21.04 3.21
N VAL A 437 34.08 -21.24 4.53
CA VAL A 437 32.80 -21.04 5.22
C VAL A 437 32.42 -19.56 5.28
N LEU A 438 33.36 -18.67 5.57
CA LEU A 438 33.13 -17.21 5.59
C LEU A 438 32.73 -16.72 4.21
N GLN A 439 33.44 -17.15 3.16
CA GLN A 439 33.13 -16.76 1.80
C GLN A 439 31.78 -17.31 1.33
N ALA A 440 31.42 -18.54 1.71
CA ALA A 440 30.09 -19.08 1.47
C ALA A 440 28.99 -18.27 2.18
N HIS A 441 29.25 -17.81 3.41
CA HIS A 441 28.34 -16.94 4.15
C HIS A 441 28.18 -15.57 3.49
N VAL A 442 29.27 -14.92 3.09
CA VAL A 442 29.25 -13.63 2.37
C VAL A 442 28.46 -13.76 1.08
N ASN A 443 28.75 -14.77 0.25
CA ASN A 443 28.03 -15.00 -1.01
C ASN A 443 26.52 -15.21 -0.79
N LYS A 444 26.14 -15.93 0.27
CA LYS A 444 24.73 -16.13 0.62
C LYS A 444 24.06 -14.84 1.05
N LEU A 445 24.76 -13.99 1.80
CA LEU A 445 24.25 -12.70 2.28
C LEU A 445 24.12 -11.70 1.12
N SER A 446 25.10 -11.62 0.23
CA SER A 446 24.99 -10.84 -1.01
C SER A 446 23.83 -11.30 -1.87
N SER A 447 23.60 -12.62 -1.99
CA SER A 447 22.42 -13.16 -2.69
C SER A 447 21.08 -12.78 -2.04
N LEU A 448 21.03 -12.64 -0.70
CA LEU A 448 19.82 -12.18 -0.01
C LEU A 448 19.57 -10.68 -0.26
N ILE A 449 20.62 -9.86 -0.23
CA ILE A 449 20.51 -8.43 -0.56
C ILE A 449 20.08 -8.26 -2.01
N ASP A 450 20.65 -9.02 -2.96
CA ASP A 450 20.22 -9.01 -4.36
C ASP A 450 18.75 -9.38 -4.51
N SER A 451 18.31 -10.43 -3.80
CA SER A 451 16.90 -10.84 -3.82
C SER A 451 15.98 -9.76 -3.27
N LEU A 452 16.45 -8.98 -2.29
CA LEU A 452 15.68 -7.90 -1.69
C LEU A 452 15.67 -6.64 -2.58
N LEU A 453 16.78 -6.30 -3.21
CA LEU A 453 16.86 -5.22 -4.20
C LEU A 453 15.92 -5.51 -5.38
N LYS A 454 15.92 -6.75 -5.90
CA LYS A 454 14.98 -7.21 -6.93
C LYS A 454 13.53 -7.13 -6.45
N ALA A 455 13.23 -7.64 -5.24
CA ALA A 455 11.88 -7.54 -4.68
C ALA A 455 11.43 -6.09 -4.43
N GLY A 456 12.35 -5.20 -4.09
CA GLY A 456 12.11 -3.76 -3.96
C GLY A 456 11.79 -3.13 -5.31
N ALA A 457 12.58 -3.43 -6.34
CA ALA A 457 12.34 -3.00 -7.71
C ALA A 457 10.98 -3.50 -8.26
N ASP A 458 10.68 -4.79 -8.10
CA ASP A 458 9.39 -5.39 -8.51
C ASP A 458 8.21 -4.68 -7.83
N ARG A 459 8.35 -4.36 -6.54
CA ARG A 459 7.30 -3.66 -5.78
C ARG A 459 7.12 -2.20 -6.20
N ILE A 460 8.21 -1.52 -6.56
CA ILE A 460 8.13 -0.17 -7.16
C ILE A 460 7.41 -0.27 -8.51
N GLN A 461 7.71 -1.28 -9.31
CA GLN A 461 7.06 -1.52 -10.60
C GLN A 461 5.55 -1.80 -10.45
N ASP A 462 5.15 -2.58 -9.45
CA ASP A 462 3.74 -2.77 -9.10
C ASP A 462 3.06 -1.43 -8.75
N ALA A 463 3.73 -0.56 -8.00
CA ALA A 463 3.22 0.76 -7.65
C ALA A 463 3.12 1.70 -8.87
N VAL A 464 4.05 1.60 -9.83
CA VAL A 464 3.97 2.30 -11.13
C VAL A 464 2.78 1.78 -11.96
N PHE A 465 2.55 0.46 -11.98
CA PHE A 465 1.38 -0.09 -12.65
C PHE A 465 0.07 0.41 -12.01
N GLU A 466 0.03 0.50 -10.68
CA GLU A 466 -1.09 1.11 -9.96
C GLU A 466 -1.23 2.61 -10.26
N LEU A 467 -0.13 3.34 -10.48
CA LEU A 467 -0.13 4.75 -10.90
C LEU A 467 -0.78 4.93 -12.27
N ASP A 468 -0.51 4.04 -13.23
CA ASP A 468 -1.06 4.12 -14.59
C ASP A 468 -2.49 3.58 -14.71
N SER A 469 -2.91 2.69 -13.79
CA SER A 469 -4.22 2.04 -13.85
C SER A 469 -5.38 3.02 -13.67
N PRO A 470 -6.30 3.19 -14.65
CA PRO A 470 -7.44 4.10 -14.51
C PRO A 470 -8.47 3.62 -13.46
N MET A 471 -8.38 2.37 -13.00
CA MET A 471 -9.25 1.83 -11.94
C MET A 471 -8.79 2.22 -10.53
N GLN A 472 -7.52 2.58 -10.36
CA GLN A 472 -6.97 3.04 -9.10
C GLN A 472 -6.98 4.57 -9.11
N ALA A 473 -7.59 5.21 -8.11
CA ALA A 473 -7.71 6.67 -8.10
C ALA A 473 -6.78 7.37 -7.10
N GLY A 474 -5.87 6.61 -6.49
CA GLY A 474 -4.92 7.11 -5.51
C GLY A 474 -5.55 7.48 -4.17
N ASN A 475 -4.78 8.17 -3.33
CA ASN A 475 -5.26 8.64 -2.03
C ASN A 475 -6.09 9.92 -2.18
N TYR A 476 -7.41 9.81 -2.09
CA TYR A 476 -8.32 10.96 -2.17
C TYR A 476 -8.15 11.99 -1.05
N ASN A 477 -7.52 11.63 0.07
CA ASN A 477 -7.31 12.55 1.19
C ASN A 477 -5.92 13.20 1.17
N ALA A 478 -5.11 12.93 0.15
CA ALA A 478 -3.78 13.53 0.02
C ALA A 478 -3.87 15.05 -0.22
N SER A 479 -3.09 15.81 0.53
CA SER A 479 -2.88 17.25 0.29
C SER A 479 -1.47 17.50 -0.27
N PRO A 480 -1.23 18.63 -0.98
CA PRO A 480 0.09 18.96 -1.48
C PRO A 480 1.13 19.09 -0.35
N GLU A 481 0.72 19.55 0.84
CA GLU A 481 1.59 19.65 2.02
C GLU A 481 1.98 18.28 2.54
N TYR A 482 1.03 17.34 2.61
CA TYR A 482 1.30 15.97 3.03
C TYR A 482 2.21 15.22 2.05
N LEU A 483 2.01 15.42 0.74
CA LEU A 483 2.91 14.83 -0.25
C LEU A 483 4.32 15.43 -0.16
N ALA A 484 4.45 16.73 0.10
CA ALA A 484 5.76 17.36 0.28
C ALA A 484 6.52 16.78 1.49
N THR A 485 5.85 16.56 2.62
CA THR A 485 6.52 15.92 3.79
C THR A 485 6.88 14.47 3.52
N LEU A 486 6.11 13.74 2.69
CA LEU A 486 6.48 12.41 2.23
C LEU A 486 7.71 12.42 1.31
N ILE A 487 7.83 13.42 0.43
CA ILE A 487 9.00 13.59 -0.45
C ILE A 487 10.25 13.88 0.37
N GLU A 488 10.17 14.78 1.37
CA GLU A 488 11.28 15.05 2.30
C GLU A 488 11.69 13.78 3.07
N LYS A 489 10.72 13.05 3.64
CA LYS A 489 10.99 11.77 4.31
C LYS A 489 11.65 10.76 3.36
N CYS A 490 11.22 10.69 2.11
CA CYS A 490 11.81 9.79 1.12
C CYS A 490 13.25 10.18 0.77
N SER A 491 13.53 11.48 0.68
CA SER A 491 14.87 12.02 0.48
C SER A 491 15.82 11.60 1.62
N ASP A 492 15.38 11.70 2.88
CA ASP A 492 16.17 11.26 4.04
C ASP A 492 16.42 9.74 3.99
N VAL A 493 15.38 8.95 3.75
CA VAL A 493 15.47 7.48 3.68
C VAL A 493 16.36 7.01 2.53
N CYS A 494 16.36 7.71 1.38
CA CYS A 494 17.23 7.41 0.25
C CYS A 494 18.71 7.63 0.61
N THR A 495 19.00 8.74 1.31
CA THR A 495 20.34 9.04 1.80
C THR A 495 20.81 8.04 2.85
N ASP A 496 19.92 7.65 3.77
CA ASP A 496 20.19 6.61 4.78
C ASP A 496 20.48 5.26 4.13
N PHE A 497 19.73 4.88 3.09
CA PHE A 497 20.00 3.67 2.31
C PHE A 497 21.36 3.72 1.63
N ALA A 498 21.68 4.80 0.91
CA ALA A 498 22.95 4.94 0.20
C ALA A 498 24.14 4.89 1.15
N LYS A 499 24.01 5.52 2.32
CA LYS A 499 25.02 5.45 3.38
C LYS A 499 25.15 4.05 3.96
N ALA A 500 24.03 3.41 4.35
CA ALA A 500 24.06 2.05 4.89
C ALA A 500 24.64 1.05 3.89
N PHE A 501 24.36 1.21 2.59
CA PHE A 501 24.91 0.37 1.53
C PHE A 501 26.40 0.63 1.31
N SER A 502 26.83 1.89 1.36
CA SER A 502 28.26 2.26 1.29
C SER A 502 29.05 1.69 2.47
N ASP A 503 28.51 1.83 3.70
CA ASP A 503 29.11 1.25 4.91
C ASP A 503 29.19 -0.28 4.79
N TYR A 504 28.15 -0.93 4.25
CA TYR A 504 28.17 -2.38 3.97
C TYR A 504 29.25 -2.80 2.96
N ILE A 505 29.48 -2.03 1.89
CA ILE A 505 30.54 -2.29 0.92
C ILE A 505 31.93 -2.15 1.59
N VAL A 506 32.12 -1.12 2.40
CA VAL A 506 33.41 -0.81 3.05
C VAL A 506 33.74 -1.82 4.16
N ASP A 507 32.76 -2.18 4.99
CA ASP A 507 32.94 -3.08 6.14
C ASP A 507 32.94 -4.57 5.74
N GLY A 508 32.47 -4.90 4.53
CA GLY A 508 32.51 -6.24 3.96
C GLY A 508 31.84 -7.30 4.86
N PRO A 509 32.56 -8.36 5.29
CA PRO A 509 31.97 -9.45 6.07
C PRO A 509 31.49 -9.04 7.48
N GLU A 510 31.99 -7.93 8.04
CA GLU A 510 31.56 -7.40 9.35
C GLU A 510 30.47 -6.33 9.24
N GLY A 511 30.04 -5.98 8.02
CA GLY A 511 29.07 -4.90 7.78
C GLY A 511 27.65 -5.19 8.27
N ASP A 512 26.93 -4.14 8.68
CA ASP A 512 25.53 -4.24 9.16
C ASP A 512 24.54 -4.44 8.01
N GLN A 513 24.35 -5.70 7.62
CA GLN A 513 23.41 -6.12 6.59
C GLN A 513 21.95 -5.83 6.96
N VAL A 514 21.62 -5.77 8.26
CA VAL A 514 20.25 -5.54 8.72
C VAL A 514 19.85 -4.09 8.46
N ALA A 515 20.78 -3.15 8.64
CA ALA A 515 20.57 -1.75 8.30
C ALA A 515 20.25 -1.58 6.80
N VAL A 516 20.99 -2.25 5.92
CA VAL A 516 20.74 -2.24 4.47
C VAL A 516 19.36 -2.80 4.13
N ILE A 517 19.00 -3.95 4.71
CA ILE A 517 17.69 -4.61 4.46
C ILE A 517 16.52 -3.71 4.88
N ASN A 518 16.63 -3.08 6.05
CA ASN A 518 15.59 -2.20 6.57
C ASN A 518 15.44 -0.93 5.72
N THR A 519 16.55 -0.33 5.30
CA THR A 519 16.54 0.90 4.50
C THR A 519 16.02 0.65 3.08
N ILE A 520 16.36 -0.47 2.43
CA ILE A 520 15.74 -0.88 1.13
C ILE A 520 14.22 -0.96 1.24
N THR A 521 13.73 -1.65 2.27
CA THR A 521 12.29 -1.88 2.46
C THR A 521 11.55 -0.57 2.74
N THR A 522 12.17 0.32 3.54
CA THR A 522 11.61 1.62 3.89
C THR A 522 11.59 2.55 2.68
N LEU A 523 12.66 2.58 1.87
CA LEU A 523 12.74 3.37 0.65
C LEU A 523 11.70 2.92 -0.38
N THR A 524 11.61 1.60 -0.61
CA THR A 524 10.60 0.99 -1.50
C THR A 524 9.18 1.41 -1.10
N THR A 525 8.90 1.40 0.20
CA THR A 525 7.57 1.79 0.73
C THR A 525 7.33 3.29 0.59
N ALA A 526 8.33 4.13 0.86
CA ALA A 526 8.23 5.58 0.72
C ALA A 526 7.96 6.01 -0.73
N ILE A 527 8.63 5.38 -1.71
CA ILE A 527 8.38 5.62 -3.14
C ILE A 527 6.96 5.21 -3.51
N ALA A 528 6.51 4.02 -3.10
CA ALA A 528 5.14 3.57 -3.37
C ALA A 528 4.07 4.51 -2.75
N GLU A 529 4.32 5.02 -1.53
CA GLU A 529 3.48 6.03 -0.90
C GLU A 529 3.45 7.34 -1.69
N ILE A 530 4.59 7.81 -2.20
CA ILE A 530 4.66 9.01 -3.07
C ILE A 530 3.81 8.81 -4.32
N LEU A 531 3.93 7.68 -5.02
CA LEU A 531 3.16 7.42 -6.24
C LEU A 531 1.63 7.44 -5.96
N LEU A 532 1.20 6.76 -4.90
CA LEU A 532 -0.22 6.69 -4.54
C LEU A 532 -0.81 8.06 -4.17
N ASN A 533 -0.05 8.87 -3.43
CA ASN A 533 -0.48 10.21 -3.01
C ASN A 533 -0.40 11.21 -4.16
N THR A 534 0.62 11.11 -5.03
CA THR A 534 0.74 11.93 -6.25
C THR A 534 -0.45 11.68 -7.17
N LYS A 535 -0.82 10.41 -7.36
CA LYS A 535 -2.03 10.05 -8.11
C LYS A 535 -3.28 10.69 -7.52
N GLY A 536 -3.44 10.65 -6.20
CA GLY A 536 -4.56 11.28 -5.50
C GLY A 536 -4.62 12.80 -5.68
N LEU A 537 -3.45 13.43 -5.88
CA LEU A 537 -3.28 14.87 -6.06
C LEU A 537 -3.66 15.35 -7.46
N THR A 538 -3.60 14.48 -8.48
CA THR A 538 -4.03 14.81 -9.86
C THR A 538 -5.43 15.43 -9.91
N ARG A 539 -6.35 14.99 -9.05
CA ARG A 539 -7.71 15.56 -8.90
C ARG A 539 -7.73 17.06 -8.58
N LEU A 540 -6.70 17.58 -7.90
CA LEU A 540 -6.61 18.99 -7.51
C LEU A 540 -6.09 19.88 -8.65
N THR A 541 -5.53 19.28 -9.68
CA THR A 541 -5.01 19.97 -10.85
C THR A 541 -6.16 20.26 -11.84
N LYS A 542 -6.12 21.44 -12.48
CA LYS A 542 -7.16 21.87 -13.44
C LYS A 542 -6.71 21.80 -14.90
N LEU A 543 -5.41 21.66 -15.13
CA LEU A 543 -4.81 21.54 -16.45
C LEU A 543 -4.32 20.11 -16.62
N ASP A 544 -4.78 19.46 -17.69
CA ASP A 544 -4.39 18.09 -18.03
C ASP A 544 -2.87 17.99 -18.27
N ASP A 545 -2.24 18.99 -18.92
CA ASP A 545 -0.78 19.03 -19.11
C ASP A 545 -0.01 18.96 -17.78
N TYR A 546 -0.50 19.66 -16.75
CA TYR A 546 0.14 19.69 -15.44
C TYR A 546 -0.07 18.38 -14.68
N GLN A 547 -1.23 17.73 -14.88
CA GLN A 547 -1.50 16.41 -14.35
C GLN A 547 -0.53 15.39 -14.93
N ASP A 548 -0.31 15.43 -16.24
CA ASP A 548 0.62 14.55 -16.95
C ASP A 548 2.05 14.79 -16.47
N ASP A 549 2.51 16.05 -16.39
CA ASP A 549 3.84 16.39 -15.86
C ASP A 549 4.07 15.85 -14.44
N LEU A 550 3.05 15.95 -13.57
CA LEU A 550 3.12 15.46 -12.19
C LEU A 550 3.20 13.93 -12.12
N VAL A 551 2.43 13.23 -12.94
CA VAL A 551 2.44 11.76 -13.01
C VAL A 551 3.74 11.25 -13.64
N ASP A 552 4.21 11.89 -14.70
CA ASP A 552 5.45 11.53 -15.39
C ASP A 552 6.66 11.74 -14.48
N THR A 553 6.76 12.87 -13.77
CA THR A 553 7.87 13.11 -12.83
C THR A 553 7.86 12.10 -11.67
N ALA A 554 6.67 11.69 -11.20
CA ALA A 554 6.56 10.64 -10.20
C ALA A 554 6.96 9.26 -10.75
N ARG A 555 6.59 8.95 -11.99
CA ARG A 555 7.04 7.73 -12.68
C ARG A 555 8.55 7.71 -12.82
N ASP A 556 9.16 8.81 -13.27
CA ASP A 556 10.61 8.92 -13.42
C ASP A 556 11.33 8.75 -12.08
N THR A 557 10.77 9.29 -10.98
CA THR A 557 11.32 9.08 -9.62
C THR A 557 11.37 7.59 -9.26
N ALA A 558 10.32 6.84 -9.60
CA ALA A 558 10.26 5.41 -9.38
C ALA A 558 11.21 4.63 -10.30
N GLU A 559 11.31 5.00 -11.58
CA GLU A 559 12.21 4.38 -12.56
C GLU A 559 13.69 4.59 -12.19
N ILE A 560 14.08 5.80 -11.78
CA ILE A 560 15.46 6.04 -11.32
C ILE A 560 15.75 5.26 -10.03
N THR A 561 14.79 5.14 -9.12
CA THR A 561 14.98 4.31 -7.91
C THR A 561 15.15 2.83 -8.27
N GLN A 562 14.44 2.34 -9.29
CA GLN A 562 14.64 0.99 -9.82
C GLN A 562 16.04 0.82 -10.43
N VAL A 563 16.47 1.74 -11.28
CA VAL A 563 17.82 1.75 -11.87
C VAL A 563 18.88 1.79 -10.77
N PHE A 564 18.63 2.53 -9.69
CA PHE A 564 19.50 2.56 -8.52
C PHE A 564 19.61 1.19 -7.86
N PHE A 565 18.50 0.50 -7.59
CA PHE A 565 18.53 -0.87 -7.04
C PHE A 565 19.19 -1.88 -7.97
N GLU A 566 18.89 -1.85 -9.26
CA GLU A 566 19.50 -2.73 -10.25
C GLU A 566 21.01 -2.47 -10.37
N GLY A 567 21.43 -1.20 -10.29
CA GLY A 567 22.84 -0.80 -10.31
C GLY A 567 23.66 -1.36 -9.15
N LEU A 568 23.02 -1.63 -8.00
CA LEU A 568 23.64 -2.16 -6.78
C LEU A 568 23.58 -3.68 -6.64
N LEU A 569 23.04 -4.40 -7.64
CA LEU A 569 23.09 -5.87 -7.65
C LEU A 569 24.53 -6.38 -7.70
N SER A 570 24.80 -7.48 -7.01
CA SER A 570 26.16 -8.05 -6.92
C SER A 570 26.76 -8.37 -8.29
N GLU A 571 25.95 -8.80 -9.26
CA GLU A 571 26.38 -9.03 -10.66
C GLU A 571 26.93 -7.75 -11.32
N ASN A 572 26.38 -6.59 -10.97
CA ASN A 572 26.76 -5.28 -11.49
C ASN A 572 27.86 -4.59 -10.68
N LEU A 573 28.20 -5.15 -9.50
CA LEU A 573 29.29 -4.70 -8.63
C LEU A 573 30.55 -5.59 -8.77
N GLN A 574 30.39 -6.81 -9.29
CA GLN A 574 31.50 -7.73 -9.53
C GLN A 574 32.55 -7.12 -10.47
N GLY A 575 33.80 -7.05 -10.00
CA GLY A 575 34.94 -6.56 -10.77
C GLY A 575 35.24 -5.06 -10.62
N LEU A 576 34.41 -4.31 -9.89
CA LEU A 576 34.65 -2.90 -9.53
C LEU A 576 35.47 -2.79 -8.24
N SER A 577 36.26 -1.72 -8.13
CA SER A 577 36.92 -1.35 -6.86
C SER A 577 35.89 -1.03 -5.77
N ILE A 578 36.26 -1.20 -4.50
CA ILE A 578 35.43 -0.78 -3.35
C ILE A 578 35.07 0.72 -3.47
N GLU A 579 36.01 1.53 -3.96
CA GLU A 579 35.80 2.96 -4.25
C GLU A 579 34.73 3.15 -5.33
N ASP A 580 34.88 2.47 -6.48
CA ASP A 580 33.91 2.58 -7.59
C ASP A 580 32.51 2.06 -7.21
N GLN A 581 32.43 1.02 -6.38
CA GLN A 581 31.16 0.48 -5.87
C GLN A 581 30.46 1.49 -4.95
N THR A 582 31.22 2.16 -4.10
CA THR A 582 30.72 3.21 -3.21
C THR A 582 30.27 4.44 -4.01
N ASP A 583 31.04 4.85 -5.01
CA ASP A 583 30.69 5.95 -5.91
C ASP A 583 29.39 5.65 -6.66
N LYS A 584 29.15 4.40 -7.07
CA LYS A 584 27.89 3.99 -7.68
C LYS A 584 26.69 4.14 -6.74
N ALA A 585 26.87 3.81 -5.46
CA ALA A 585 25.84 4.01 -4.44
C ALA A 585 25.53 5.50 -4.20
N ILE A 586 26.57 6.34 -4.17
CA ILE A 586 26.44 7.79 -3.99
C ILE A 586 25.78 8.44 -5.20
N ASN A 587 26.22 8.10 -6.42
CA ASN A 587 25.66 8.67 -7.65
C ASN A 587 24.18 8.31 -7.81
N GLY A 588 23.81 7.05 -7.54
CA GLY A 588 22.40 6.64 -7.59
C GLY A 588 21.52 7.39 -6.59
N ASN A 589 22.03 7.71 -5.39
CA ASN A 589 21.32 8.60 -4.47
C ASN A 589 21.13 10.00 -5.08
N ILE A 590 22.19 10.59 -5.64
CA ILE A 590 22.11 11.93 -6.26
C ILE A 590 21.04 11.96 -7.35
N ASP A 591 20.98 10.95 -8.21
CA ASP A 591 20.00 10.85 -9.29
C ASP A 591 18.55 10.81 -8.75
N VAL A 592 18.31 10.01 -7.70
CA VAL A 592 16.98 9.94 -7.04
C VAL A 592 16.64 11.27 -6.37
N GLN A 593 17.61 11.94 -5.74
CA GLN A 593 17.40 13.24 -5.09
C GLN A 593 17.02 14.33 -6.11
N GLU A 594 17.61 14.32 -7.30
CA GLU A 594 17.29 15.28 -8.36
C GLU A 594 15.82 15.15 -8.80
N MET A 595 15.32 13.93 -8.98
CA MET A 595 13.92 13.71 -9.34
C MET A 595 12.95 13.97 -8.19
N LEU A 596 13.31 13.63 -6.95
CA LEU A 596 12.52 14.01 -5.77
C LEU A 596 12.42 15.54 -5.64
N GLN A 597 13.48 16.29 -5.93
CA GLN A 597 13.44 17.75 -5.96
C GLN A 597 12.58 18.29 -7.09
N ALA A 598 12.64 17.71 -8.29
CA ALA A 598 11.75 18.09 -9.40
C ALA A 598 10.28 17.86 -9.04
N LEU A 599 9.96 16.70 -8.46
CA LEU A 599 8.61 16.39 -7.98
C LEU A 599 8.17 17.34 -6.87
N LEU A 600 9.06 17.67 -5.92
CA LEU A 600 8.77 18.62 -4.85
C LEU A 600 8.41 20.00 -5.42
N GLN A 601 9.15 20.50 -6.41
CA GLN A 601 8.87 21.79 -7.05
C GLN A 601 7.48 21.83 -7.71
N LEU A 602 7.09 20.74 -8.38
CA LEU A 602 5.73 20.61 -8.91
C LEU A 602 4.71 20.63 -7.76
N VAL A 603 4.87 19.76 -6.76
CA VAL A 603 3.95 19.70 -5.61
C VAL A 603 3.84 21.04 -4.87
N GLU A 604 4.92 21.81 -4.78
CA GLU A 604 4.91 23.17 -4.23
C GLU A 604 4.19 24.19 -5.09
N SER A 605 4.26 24.06 -6.42
CA SER A 605 3.50 24.95 -7.31
C SER A 605 1.98 24.76 -7.17
N LEU A 606 1.53 23.59 -6.72
CA LEU A 606 0.13 23.34 -6.36
C LEU A 606 -0.30 24.00 -5.03
N LYS A 607 0.65 24.46 -4.20
CA LYS A 607 0.38 25.05 -2.88
C LYS A 607 -0.18 26.50 -2.92
N ALA A 608 -0.56 27.12 -4.06
CA ALA A 608 -1.12 28.50 -4.08
C ALA A 608 -2.18 28.77 -5.18
N PRO A 609 -3.17 29.71 -5.02
CA PRO A 609 -3.47 30.64 -3.91
C PRO A 609 -4.91 30.55 -3.34
N ASN A 610 -5.67 29.46 -3.54
CA ASN A 610 -7.09 29.45 -3.18
C ASN A 610 -7.41 29.08 -1.72
N ASN A 611 -6.42 28.64 -0.94
CA ASN A 611 -6.59 28.26 0.47
C ASN A 611 -5.54 28.89 1.40
N ARG A 612 -4.78 29.89 0.93
CA ARG A 612 -3.98 30.71 1.84
C ARG A 612 -4.95 31.51 2.70
N ILE A 613 -5.00 31.18 3.98
CA ILE A 613 -4.86 32.24 4.99
C ILE A 613 -3.56 32.93 4.59
N ASP A 614 -3.66 34.12 3.99
CA ASP A 614 -2.49 34.89 3.59
C ASP A 614 -1.63 35.19 4.81
N LEU A 615 -0.64 34.35 5.08
CA LEU A 615 0.36 34.56 6.14
C LEU A 615 1.13 35.88 5.94
N ASN A 616 1.12 36.45 4.74
CA ASN A 616 1.65 37.78 4.44
C ASN A 616 0.70 38.93 4.88
N ASN A 617 -0.59 38.64 5.08
CA ASN A 617 -1.60 39.56 5.63
C ASN A 617 -1.85 39.32 7.12
N VAL A 618 -1.31 38.25 7.71
CA VAL A 618 -1.31 38.01 9.16
C VAL A 618 -0.23 38.89 9.78
N LYS A 619 -0.64 40.05 10.31
CA LYS A 619 0.20 40.81 11.25
C LYS A 619 0.11 40.12 12.62
N GLY A 620 1.07 39.25 12.94
CA GLY A 620 1.18 38.58 14.24
C GLY A 620 2.05 37.32 14.16
N GLU A 621 2.46 36.78 15.32
CA GLU A 621 3.10 35.47 15.39
C GLU A 621 2.08 34.38 15.05
N LEU A 622 2.52 33.27 14.43
CA LEU A 622 1.64 32.14 14.07
C LEU A 622 0.94 31.58 15.32
N SER A 623 1.60 31.63 16.48
CA SER A 623 1.02 31.26 17.78
C SER A 623 -0.25 32.07 18.09
N ASP A 624 -0.18 33.40 17.99
CA ASP A 624 -1.31 34.29 18.27
C ASP A 624 -2.52 34.01 17.37
N LEU A 625 -2.26 33.60 16.11
CA LEU A 625 -3.32 33.26 15.17
C LEU A 625 -4.02 31.96 15.58
N VAL A 626 -3.25 30.94 15.96
CA VAL A 626 -3.84 29.67 16.37
C VAL A 626 -4.57 29.82 17.71
N ASP A 627 -4.03 30.57 18.66
CA ASP A 627 -4.71 30.86 19.93
C ASP A 627 -6.03 31.60 19.70
N ARG A 628 -6.06 32.52 18.74
CA ARG A 628 -7.29 33.24 18.37
C ARG A 628 -8.32 32.33 17.71
N GLU A 629 -7.92 31.44 16.81
CA GLU A 629 -8.84 30.47 16.18
C GLU A 629 -9.33 29.43 17.19
N MET A 630 -8.47 28.96 18.11
CA MET A 630 -8.86 28.05 19.19
C MET A 630 -9.83 28.69 20.18
N ALA A 631 -9.60 29.97 20.54
CA ALA A 631 -10.53 30.74 21.35
C ALA A 631 -11.88 30.97 20.63
N SER A 632 -11.85 31.23 19.33
CA SER A 632 -13.03 31.37 18.48
C SER A 632 -13.85 30.06 18.41
N ALA A 633 -13.18 28.94 18.19
CA ALA A 633 -13.79 27.61 18.16
C ALA A 633 -14.42 27.24 19.52
N SER A 634 -13.70 27.50 20.62
CA SER A 634 -14.21 27.31 21.99
C SER A 634 -15.48 28.13 22.24
N LYS A 635 -15.49 29.40 21.81
CA LYS A 635 -16.66 30.28 21.93
C LYS A 635 -17.86 29.79 21.10
N ALA A 636 -17.62 29.35 19.86
CA ALA A 636 -18.67 28.82 19.00
C ALA A 636 -19.31 27.55 19.59
N ILE A 637 -18.52 26.72 20.27
CA ILE A 637 -19.01 25.53 20.99
C ILE A 637 -19.85 25.93 22.20
N ASP A 638 -19.42 26.93 22.97
CA ASP A 638 -20.19 27.45 24.11
C ASP A 638 -21.53 28.05 23.67
N ASP A 639 -21.55 28.78 22.55
CA ASP A 639 -22.77 29.32 21.96
C ASP A 639 -23.71 28.20 21.47
N ALA A 640 -23.16 27.15 20.83
CA ALA A 640 -23.92 25.98 20.40
C ALA A 640 -24.48 25.18 21.59
N PHE A 641 -23.70 25.05 22.67
CA PHE A 641 -24.14 24.43 23.92
C PHE A 641 -25.27 25.22 24.59
N ALA A 642 -25.17 26.55 24.61
CA ALA A 642 -26.23 27.41 25.12
C ALA A 642 -27.52 27.29 24.29
N HIS A 643 -27.39 27.26 22.95
CA HIS A 643 -28.52 27.08 22.05
C HIS A 643 -29.23 25.72 22.22
N LEU A 644 -28.48 24.63 22.40
CA LEU A 644 -29.09 23.32 22.68
C LEU A 644 -29.80 23.28 24.04
N ASN A 645 -29.25 23.94 25.06
CA ASN A 645 -29.93 24.04 26.36
C ASN A 645 -31.22 24.87 26.26
N ASP A 646 -31.21 25.96 25.49
CA ASP A 646 -32.41 26.78 25.26
C ASP A 646 -33.51 25.97 24.54
N LEU A 647 -33.13 25.17 23.53
CA LEU A 647 -34.05 24.27 22.84
C LEU A 647 -34.64 23.18 23.75
N LEU A 648 -33.91 22.73 24.77
CA LEU A 648 -34.40 21.75 25.73
C LEU A 648 -35.40 22.37 26.72
N LEU A 649 -35.17 23.62 27.11
CA LEU A 649 -36.04 24.38 28.03
C LEU A 649 -37.30 24.93 27.33
N ARG A 650 -37.32 24.96 26.00
CA ARG A 650 -38.45 25.46 25.21
C ARG A 650 -39.73 24.63 25.47
N PRO A 651 -40.89 25.28 25.72
CA PRO A 651 -42.13 24.56 25.95
C PRO A 651 -42.52 23.73 24.72
N ILE A 652 -42.98 22.49 24.98
CA ILE A 652 -43.33 21.50 23.96
C ILE A 652 -44.58 21.96 23.20
N ASP A 653 -44.52 21.94 21.87
CA ASP A 653 -45.66 22.24 21.02
C ASP A 653 -46.78 21.20 21.23
N PRO A 654 -48.04 21.62 21.47
CA PRO A 654 -49.16 20.72 21.79
C PRO A 654 -49.60 19.84 20.61
N THR A 655 -49.02 20.03 19.43
CA THR A 655 -49.28 19.27 18.19
C THR A 655 -48.36 18.06 18.02
N ILE A 656 -47.29 17.96 18.81
CA ILE A 656 -46.29 16.88 18.72
C ILE A 656 -46.72 15.72 19.62
N SER A 657 -46.62 14.49 19.11
CA SER A 657 -46.94 13.28 19.87
C SER A 657 -46.02 13.13 21.10
N ALA A 658 -46.55 12.55 22.19
CA ALA A 658 -45.76 12.29 23.39
C ALA A 658 -44.53 11.40 23.12
N PHE A 659 -44.65 10.48 22.15
CA PHE A 659 -43.56 9.61 21.73
C PHE A 659 -42.46 10.38 20.97
N ASP A 660 -42.83 11.23 20.01
CA ASP A 660 -41.88 12.06 19.26
C ASP A 660 -41.17 13.06 20.17
N THR A 661 -41.85 13.51 21.23
CA THR A 661 -41.27 14.37 22.27
C THR A 661 -40.18 13.65 23.07
N GLU A 662 -40.35 12.37 23.37
CA GLU A 662 -39.36 11.56 24.09
C GLU A 662 -38.12 11.29 23.21
N ILE A 663 -38.33 10.98 21.93
CA ILE A 663 -37.24 10.83 20.95
C ILE A 663 -36.47 12.14 20.80
N ASN A 664 -37.16 13.27 20.61
CA ASN A 664 -36.51 14.57 20.46
C ASN A 664 -35.70 14.96 21.70
N LYS A 665 -36.19 14.64 22.91
CA LYS A 665 -35.42 14.83 24.16
C LYS A 665 -34.18 13.93 24.22
N SER A 666 -34.27 12.68 23.78
CA SER A 666 -33.13 11.75 23.74
C SER A 666 -32.06 12.21 22.74
N ILE A 667 -32.48 12.70 21.56
CA ILE A 667 -31.58 13.26 20.55
C ILE A 667 -30.90 14.53 21.07
N LEU A 668 -31.65 15.44 21.69
CA LEU A 668 -31.08 16.66 22.29
C LEU A 668 -30.10 16.35 23.44
N ALA A 669 -30.41 15.37 24.29
CA ALA A 669 -29.51 14.91 25.34
C ALA A 669 -28.21 14.33 24.78
N SER A 670 -28.30 13.53 23.70
CA SER A 670 -27.14 12.98 23.01
C SER A 670 -26.31 14.06 22.32
N ALA A 671 -26.96 15.04 21.68
CA ALA A 671 -26.30 16.18 21.05
C ALA A 671 -25.54 17.03 22.09
N MET A 672 -26.13 17.28 23.28
CA MET A 672 -25.43 17.97 24.37
C MET A 672 -24.23 17.17 24.89
N ALA A 673 -24.33 15.85 24.99
CA ALA A 673 -23.19 15.01 25.40
C ALA A 673 -22.04 15.09 24.38
N ILE A 674 -22.35 15.11 23.08
CA ILE A 674 -21.37 15.28 22.00
C ILE A 674 -20.72 16.67 22.09
N ILE A 675 -21.48 17.75 22.23
CA ILE A 675 -20.93 19.10 22.33
C ILE A 675 -20.04 19.25 23.57
N ASN A 676 -20.43 18.65 24.71
CA ASN A 676 -19.58 18.60 25.91
C ASN A 676 -18.26 17.85 25.67
N ALA A 677 -18.30 16.72 24.94
CA ALA A 677 -17.09 15.99 24.60
C ALA A 677 -16.18 16.78 23.65
N ILE A 678 -16.75 17.47 22.66
CA ILE A 678 -16.00 18.36 21.75
C ILE A 678 -15.36 19.50 22.54
N LYS A 679 -16.08 20.11 23.50
CA LYS A 679 -15.53 21.15 24.38
C LYS A 679 -14.30 20.67 25.15
N LEU A 680 -14.39 19.48 25.77
CA LEU A 680 -13.25 18.88 26.49
C LEU A 680 -12.09 18.55 25.55
N LEU A 681 -12.37 18.07 24.34
CA LEU A 681 -11.36 17.78 23.33
C LEU A 681 -10.60 19.03 22.89
N ILE A 682 -11.29 20.14 22.65
CA ILE A 682 -10.64 21.42 22.30
C ILE A 682 -9.79 21.93 23.47
N GLN A 683 -10.28 21.83 24.71
CA GLN A 683 -9.47 22.21 25.88
C GLN A 683 -8.19 21.35 26.00
N ALA A 684 -8.29 20.04 25.76
CA ALA A 684 -7.13 19.16 25.72
C ALA A 684 -6.20 19.47 24.53
N SER A 685 -6.76 19.86 23.38
CA SER A 685 -5.97 20.24 22.18
C SER A 685 -5.21 21.54 22.41
N ILE A 686 -5.83 22.53 23.07
CA ILE A 686 -5.17 23.77 23.49
C ILE A 686 -4.02 23.46 24.45
N ALA A 687 -4.26 22.65 25.48
CA ALA A 687 -3.20 22.27 26.43
C ALA A 687 -2.05 21.48 25.76
N SER A 688 -2.37 20.58 24.82
CA SER A 688 -1.36 19.86 24.05
C SER A 688 -0.58 20.78 23.12
N GLN A 689 -1.21 21.83 22.59
CA GLN A 689 -0.55 22.81 21.74
C GLN A 689 0.37 23.73 22.56
N GLU A 690 -0.04 24.13 23.76
CA GLU A 690 0.81 24.85 24.73
C GLU A 690 2.04 24.03 25.17
N GLU A 691 1.99 22.69 25.08
CA GLU A 691 3.14 21.81 25.35
C GLU A 691 4.09 21.67 24.14
N ILE A 692 3.56 21.86 22.92
CA ILE A 692 4.31 21.74 21.66
C ILE A 692 5.04 23.05 21.31
N VAL A 693 4.43 24.20 21.63
CA VAL A 693 4.99 25.55 21.47
C VAL A 693 5.93 25.86 22.63
#